data_AF-A0A8T4P6R5-F1
#
_entry.id   AF-A0A8T4P6R5-F1
#
_cell.length_a   1.000
_cell.length_b   1.000
_cell.length_c   1.000
_cell.angle_alpha   90.00
_cell.angle_beta   90.00
_cell.angle_gamma   90.00
#
_symmetry.space_group_name_H-M   'P 1'
#
loop_
_entity.id
_entity.type
_entity.pdbx_description
1 polymer ?
#
loop_
_entity_poly.entity_id
_entity_poly.type
_entity_poly.pdbx_seq_one_letter_code
_entity_poly.pdbx_strand_id
1 'polypeptide(L)'
;MINKFKSTKEGVYLLIFFLLIPVLYAQECSVVVDETSAFGDLPEGGTCTAEITEGLCSACTADFFSVRCDAVYQPTTGDAATWSGSATSSGCDTNSDLCSQCYTWSSTANKCCGDDSGETWCDGSSPTMAGCDSNNWISDPDNSEYVCETCADKAWSTQGFGCCGDDGGDCGIQSTNLCFDVTTVSSTSGLEGGSTSSSSDWNWASAAATKGTVFFVNCGGYEVLSTGTSWVKCPDNFNSGFYTVDHQYLCAGTGEKTIVECCGGNLTRSSDCDSLFGSTYYGGSRNTTGNSVDYNSVRYFCSDSYKWISNLDTTNEYTCEAAEDPGGENLGYNWTTTNCCGDDASEIYSDPLTGPTAINAEACWNGAVLNSCSQLSNDNTTINENGTLYGCGASDPGITALNYCRTTCGNNYFCSYDNKWVDSEGRNRNTSSSWPNPSALPADAREFGCCEPTSCWNGTTCLSDQSSTPNNQPYNGYRCIAGSWEGANLTYNWDRTASGYCAKANQCLVNPSSTNYNNGNLSSFIHDYDITYNNNIQCINSGQYIGDHYCENNNWTTRTKLVALQLLGIPAVDNYTLFCDSYSNTLNYYGYTEQGTQAQQYITYKDGVNKFCVLKYNDKAYFGASLNRPLDDSYLPFLNLLKGVGSCTISNTNSFVSCDASNKAWWNNVTQTVIYSNETFTLPSAANYNNLLKTPADTMISSIMSSISTNGQGFNFDYSYVTKINDFDRLYINRLYTKTIRGTINERENIYTITNEYLGFNNNICSLIDLYDTRKGGSNAGIACYPSSTNYRLIAQGSSYIGFNPSDFWTDLTSEMRAE
;
A
#
# COMPACT_ATOMS: atom_id res chain seq x y z
N MET A 1 36.60 59.16 54.37
CA MET A 1 36.96 60.19 53.36
C MET A 1 35.86 60.22 52.30
N ILE A 2 35.44 61.42 51.96
CA ILE A 2 34.25 61.79 51.18
C ILE A 2 34.51 61.66 49.66
N ASN A 3 33.60 61.08 48.86
CA ASN A 3 32.90 61.82 47.77
C ASN A 3 31.86 60.99 46.99
N LYS A 4 30.74 61.66 46.69
CA LYS A 4 29.64 61.32 45.77
C LYS A 4 30.09 61.43 44.31
N PHE A 5 29.45 60.68 43.41
CA PHE A 5 28.97 61.21 42.12
C PHE A 5 27.67 60.51 41.69
N LYS A 6 26.64 61.32 41.40
CA LYS A 6 25.41 60.97 40.67
C LYS A 6 25.71 61.06 39.17
N SER A 7 25.07 60.21 38.35
CA SER A 7 24.89 60.45 36.92
C SER A 7 23.49 60.02 36.50
N THR A 8 22.72 61.00 36.02
CA THR A 8 21.43 60.94 35.35
C THR A 8 21.57 60.46 33.90
N LYS A 9 20.55 59.78 33.35
CA LYS A 9 20.12 59.97 31.95
C LYS A 9 18.71 59.43 31.73
N GLU A 10 17.81 60.34 31.37
CA GLU A 10 16.49 60.09 30.78
C GLU A 10 16.66 59.66 29.33
N GLY A 11 15.77 58.77 28.86
CA GLY A 11 15.62 58.38 27.46
C GLY A 11 14.13 58.23 27.14
N VAL A 12 13.62 59.17 26.35
CA VAL A 12 12.26 59.23 25.81
C VAL A 12 12.10 58.14 24.74
N TYR A 13 11.08 57.29 24.86
CA TYR A 13 10.63 56.40 23.77
C TYR A 13 9.20 56.75 23.35
N LEU A 14 9.07 56.99 22.04
CA LEU A 14 7.86 57.27 21.29
C LEU A 14 7.00 56.00 21.18
N LEU A 15 5.75 56.06 21.62
CA LEU A 15 4.75 55.00 21.43
C LEU A 15 3.97 55.28 20.14
N ILE A 16 4.00 54.36 19.18
CA ILE A 16 3.05 54.31 18.05
C ILE A 16 2.28 52.99 18.16
N PHE A 17 0.97 53.12 18.40
CA PHE A 17 -0.04 52.07 18.34
C PHE A 17 -0.53 51.92 16.88
N PHE A 18 -0.71 50.69 16.41
CA PHE A 18 -1.77 50.36 15.45
C PHE A 18 -2.37 48.99 15.77
N LEU A 19 -3.62 49.04 16.22
CA LEU A 19 -4.63 47.97 16.10
C LEU A 19 -5.07 47.87 14.63
N LEU A 20 -5.38 46.66 14.15
CA LEU A 20 -6.66 46.33 13.48
C LEU A 20 -6.68 44.89 12.93
N ILE A 21 -7.65 44.12 13.41
CA ILE A 21 -8.35 42.96 12.82
C ILE A 21 -9.85 43.28 13.06
N PRO A 22 -10.89 42.74 12.37
CA PRO A 22 -10.99 41.89 11.16
C PRO A 22 -11.92 42.52 10.09
N VAL A 23 -12.24 41.79 8.99
CA VAL A 23 -13.62 41.46 8.58
C VAL A 23 -13.62 40.47 7.38
N LEU A 24 -14.63 39.60 7.42
CA LEU A 24 -15.03 38.50 6.52
C LEU A 24 -15.69 38.95 5.19
N TYR A 25 -15.90 37.94 4.32
CA TYR A 25 -16.77 37.81 3.13
C TYR A 25 -16.17 38.18 1.76
N ALA A 26 -16.08 37.19 0.86
CA ALA A 26 -17.12 36.92 -0.16
C ALA A 26 -16.73 35.74 -1.07
N GLN A 27 -17.74 34.94 -1.45
CA GLN A 27 -17.72 34.06 -2.61
C GLN A 27 -17.72 34.92 -3.88
N GLU A 28 -17.05 34.45 -4.95
CA GLU A 28 -17.57 34.61 -6.31
C GLU A 28 -16.97 33.56 -7.26
N CYS A 29 -17.85 33.03 -8.09
CA CYS A 29 -17.54 32.19 -9.25
C CYS A 29 -16.67 32.96 -10.25
N SER A 30 -15.74 32.27 -10.90
CA SER A 30 -15.20 32.72 -12.19
C SER A 30 -14.93 31.53 -13.10
N VAL A 31 -15.65 31.56 -14.22
CA VAL A 31 -15.37 30.87 -15.47
C VAL A 31 -14.15 31.55 -16.10
N VAL A 32 -13.16 30.78 -16.54
CA VAL A 32 -12.16 31.23 -17.53
C VAL A 32 -11.95 30.13 -18.57
N VAL A 33 -11.89 30.62 -19.81
CA VAL A 33 -11.84 29.96 -21.10
C VAL A 33 -10.36 29.91 -21.55
N ASP A 34 -9.90 28.70 -21.87
CA ASP A 34 -9.16 28.28 -23.09
C ASP A 34 -7.67 28.61 -23.38
N GLU A 35 -7.10 27.65 -24.16
CA GLU A 35 -5.91 27.58 -25.03
C GLU A 35 -4.50 27.41 -24.37
N THR A 36 -3.66 26.42 -24.69
CA THR A 36 -3.16 26.02 -26.03
C THR A 36 -2.43 24.64 -26.04
N SER A 37 -2.85 23.78 -26.98
CA SER A 37 -2.14 22.89 -27.95
C SER A 37 -0.75 22.26 -27.72
N ALA A 38 -0.66 20.94 -28.00
CA ALA A 38 0.31 20.35 -28.95
C ALA A 38 -0.08 18.91 -29.44
N PHE A 39 -0.43 18.83 -30.73
CA PHE A 39 -0.33 17.76 -31.75
C PHE A 39 -0.27 16.24 -31.41
N GLY A 40 -1.10 15.46 -32.14
CA GLY A 40 -0.71 14.14 -32.67
C GLY A 40 -1.83 13.11 -32.86
N ASP A 41 -2.48 13.14 -34.02
CA ASP A 41 -3.14 12.06 -34.80
C ASP A 41 -4.15 11.07 -34.17
N LEU A 42 -5.36 11.07 -34.77
CA LEU A 42 -6.43 10.08 -34.63
C LEU A 42 -6.14 8.80 -35.45
N PRO A 43 -6.83 7.70 -35.13
CA PRO A 43 -7.83 7.26 -36.10
C PRO A 43 -9.21 6.95 -35.51
N GLU A 44 -10.12 6.88 -36.47
CA GLU A 44 -11.58 6.85 -36.45
C GLU A 44 -12.23 5.67 -35.70
N GLY A 45 -13.45 5.92 -35.21
CA GLY A 45 -14.50 4.88 -35.15
C GLY A 45 -14.87 4.35 -33.77
N GLY A 46 -15.50 5.17 -32.92
CA GLY A 46 -16.10 4.72 -31.66
C GLY A 46 -17.52 5.25 -31.49
N THR A 47 -18.49 4.33 -31.54
CA THR A 47 -19.91 4.54 -31.29
C THR A 47 -20.17 4.92 -29.83
N CYS A 48 -21.01 5.92 -29.60
CA CYS A 48 -21.51 6.28 -28.27
C CYS A 48 -22.68 5.35 -27.88
N THR A 49 -22.50 4.54 -26.85
CA THR A 49 -23.60 3.93 -26.07
C THR A 49 -23.78 4.76 -24.79
N ALA A 50 -24.92 5.46 -24.70
CA ALA A 50 -25.32 6.18 -23.51
C ALA A 50 -26.11 5.24 -22.59
N GLU A 51 -25.59 4.99 -21.39
CA GLU A 51 -26.35 4.43 -20.28
C GLU A 51 -27.37 5.47 -19.76
N ILE A 52 -28.63 5.07 -19.72
CA ILE A 52 -29.71 5.80 -19.05
C ILE A 52 -29.85 5.20 -17.66
N THR A 53 -29.54 5.99 -16.63
CA THR A 53 -29.94 5.71 -15.24
C THR A 53 -31.25 6.45 -14.94
N GLU A 54 -32.24 5.72 -14.46
CA GLU A 54 -33.57 6.21 -14.08
C GLU A 54 -33.57 7.00 -12.75
N GLY A 55 -34.51 7.94 -12.60
CA GLY A 55 -34.81 8.54 -11.29
C GLY A 55 -35.83 9.69 -11.28
N LEU A 56 -37.13 9.33 -11.26
CA LEU A 56 -38.26 9.95 -10.51
C LEU A 56 -38.65 11.44 -10.72
N CYS A 57 -39.86 11.70 -11.27
CA CYS A 57 -41.00 12.33 -10.54
C CYS A 57 -42.24 12.64 -11.43
N SER A 58 -43.36 12.02 -11.05
CA SER A 58 -44.78 12.46 -10.98
C SER A 58 -45.38 13.61 -11.84
N ALA A 59 -46.51 13.23 -12.48
CA ALA A 59 -47.83 13.90 -12.57
C ALA A 59 -48.08 15.06 -13.58
N CYS A 60 -48.91 14.79 -14.61
CA CYS A 60 -50.22 15.45 -14.91
C CYS A 60 -50.80 15.08 -16.31
N THR A 61 -51.97 14.40 -16.28
CA THR A 61 -53.21 14.50 -17.10
C THR A 61 -53.27 14.90 -18.59
N ALA A 62 -54.07 14.08 -19.34
CA ALA A 62 -55.01 14.36 -20.46
C ALA A 62 -54.42 14.78 -21.84
N ASP A 63 -54.96 14.46 -23.03
CA ASP A 63 -56.08 13.67 -23.58
C ASP A 63 -55.92 13.66 -25.15
N PHE A 64 -56.64 12.77 -25.87
CA PHE A 64 -56.91 12.68 -27.34
C PHE A 64 -55.74 12.28 -28.30
N PHE A 65 -55.85 11.39 -29.31
CA PHE A 65 -56.95 10.95 -30.20
C PHE A 65 -56.74 9.49 -30.71
N SER A 66 -57.87 8.80 -30.94
CA SER A 66 -58.15 7.54 -31.68
C SER A 66 -57.53 7.50 -33.11
N VAL A 67 -57.23 6.35 -33.74
CA VAL A 67 -58.15 5.50 -34.54
C VAL A 67 -57.48 4.16 -34.95
N ARG A 68 -58.18 3.03 -34.72
CA ARG A 68 -58.07 1.73 -35.42
C ARG A 68 -58.84 1.77 -36.75
N CYS A 69 -58.45 0.95 -37.72
CA CYS A 69 -59.41 0.19 -38.54
C CYS A 69 -58.78 -1.10 -39.09
N ASP A 70 -59.40 -2.23 -38.74
CA ASP A 70 -59.43 -3.46 -39.54
C ASP A 70 -60.30 -3.25 -40.79
N ALA A 71 -60.04 -3.99 -41.87
CA ALA A 71 -61.08 -4.41 -42.81
C ALA A 71 -60.69 -5.64 -43.64
N VAL A 72 -61.58 -6.64 -43.55
CA VAL A 72 -61.75 -7.83 -44.39
C VAL A 72 -62.38 -7.44 -45.74
N TYR A 73 -62.01 -8.08 -46.86
CA TYR A 73 -62.92 -8.35 -47.98
C TYR A 73 -62.37 -9.39 -49.00
N GLN A 74 -63.18 -10.43 -49.29
CA GLN A 74 -63.19 -11.32 -50.47
C GLN A 74 -64.14 -10.71 -51.53
N PRO A 75 -64.04 -10.97 -52.86
CA PRO A 75 -64.89 -12.04 -53.42
C PRO A 75 -64.50 -12.68 -54.81
N THR A 76 -64.98 -13.94 -54.99
CA THR A 76 -65.76 -14.52 -56.13
C THR A 76 -65.18 -14.97 -57.49
N THR A 77 -65.27 -16.29 -57.73
CA THR A 77 -65.97 -17.10 -58.79
C THR A 77 -65.97 -16.77 -60.31
N GLY A 78 -65.87 -17.84 -61.13
CA GLY A 78 -66.25 -17.97 -62.56
C GLY A 78 -65.01 -18.20 -63.45
N ASP A 79 -64.82 -19.22 -64.30
CA ASP A 79 -65.75 -19.89 -65.22
C ASP A 79 -65.34 -21.35 -65.51
N ALA A 80 -66.34 -22.15 -65.85
CA ALA A 80 -66.25 -23.49 -66.40
C ALA A 80 -66.16 -23.46 -67.94
N ALA A 81 -65.37 -24.35 -68.53
CA ALA A 81 -65.48 -24.71 -69.94
C ALA A 81 -65.33 -26.23 -70.12
N THR A 82 -66.44 -26.89 -70.45
CA THR A 82 -66.53 -28.26 -70.95
C THR A 82 -66.77 -28.24 -72.46
N TRP A 83 -65.95 -28.95 -73.24
CA TRP A 83 -66.32 -29.57 -74.53
C TRP A 83 -65.17 -30.49 -74.99
N SER A 84 -65.28 -31.81 -74.82
CA SER A 84 -65.81 -32.81 -75.75
C SER A 84 -65.09 -32.86 -77.11
N GLY A 85 -64.31 -33.92 -77.33
CA GLY A 85 -63.63 -34.19 -78.59
C GLY A 85 -63.20 -35.65 -78.69
N SER A 86 -64.14 -36.49 -79.12
CA SER A 86 -64.01 -37.74 -79.88
C SER A 86 -62.81 -38.68 -79.63
N ALA A 87 -63.17 -39.85 -79.14
CA ALA A 87 -62.50 -41.12 -79.40
C ALA A 87 -62.28 -41.36 -80.90
N THR A 88 -61.06 -41.78 -81.26
CA THR A 88 -60.82 -42.66 -82.39
C THR A 88 -60.08 -43.89 -81.89
N SER A 89 -60.87 -44.94 -81.72
CA SER A 89 -60.45 -46.33 -81.64
C SER A 89 -59.81 -46.76 -82.96
N SER A 90 -58.61 -47.33 -82.92
CA SER A 90 -58.22 -48.48 -83.75
C SER A 90 -56.77 -48.86 -83.47
N GLY A 91 -56.54 -50.09 -82.98
CA GLY A 91 -55.24 -50.74 -83.04
C GLY A 91 -54.74 -51.32 -81.71
N CYS A 92 -55.53 -52.20 -81.07
CA CYS A 92 -54.95 -53.22 -80.21
C CYS A 92 -55.09 -54.56 -80.93
N ASP A 93 -53.95 -55.20 -81.18
CA ASP A 93 -53.82 -56.56 -81.68
C ASP A 93 -54.48 -57.52 -80.68
N THR A 94 -55.61 -58.10 -81.07
CA THR A 94 -56.18 -59.25 -80.37
C THR A 94 -55.51 -60.51 -80.92
N ASN A 95 -54.35 -60.87 -80.37
CA ASN A 95 -53.85 -62.24 -80.40
C ASN A 95 -53.63 -62.71 -78.95
N SER A 96 -54.73 -62.93 -78.26
CA SER A 96 -54.80 -63.46 -76.89
C SER A 96 -54.43 -64.94 -76.76
N ASP A 97 -53.85 -65.57 -77.78
CA ASP A 97 -53.56 -67.02 -77.78
C ASP A 97 -52.07 -67.36 -77.61
N LEU A 98 -51.15 -66.37 -77.56
CA LEU A 98 -49.72 -66.64 -77.39
C LEU A 98 -49.16 -66.42 -75.97
N CYS A 99 -49.86 -65.72 -75.08
CA CYS A 99 -49.37 -65.51 -73.71
C CYS A 99 -49.59 -66.69 -72.75
N SER A 100 -50.26 -67.77 -73.17
CA SER A 100 -50.55 -68.92 -72.29
C SER A 100 -49.31 -69.75 -71.90
N GLN A 101 -48.13 -69.43 -72.44
CA GLN A 101 -46.87 -70.13 -72.16
C GLN A 101 -45.79 -69.25 -71.50
N CYS A 102 -46.06 -67.96 -71.27
CA CYS A 102 -45.16 -67.08 -70.51
C CYS A 102 -45.67 -66.96 -69.05
N TYR A 103 -44.76 -67.12 -68.10
CA TYR A 103 -45.07 -67.52 -66.72
C TYR A 103 -45.70 -66.44 -65.82
N THR A 104 -45.93 -65.20 -66.26
CA THR A 104 -46.47 -64.14 -65.41
C THR A 104 -47.25 -63.10 -66.24
N TRP A 105 -48.56 -62.98 -65.98
CA TRP A 105 -49.42 -61.96 -66.56
C TRP A 105 -49.59 -60.81 -65.56
N SER A 106 -49.21 -59.58 -65.94
CA SER A 106 -49.49 -58.39 -65.14
C SER A 106 -50.91 -57.90 -65.44
N SER A 107 -51.81 -58.00 -64.46
CA SER A 107 -53.22 -57.60 -64.61
C SER A 107 -53.41 -56.09 -64.74
N THR A 108 -52.38 -55.28 -64.46
CA THR A 108 -52.45 -53.81 -64.45
C THR A 108 -52.12 -53.19 -65.81
N ALA A 109 -51.35 -53.86 -66.69
CA ALA A 109 -50.84 -53.26 -67.94
C ALA A 109 -51.31 -53.91 -69.26
N ASN A 110 -52.02 -55.05 -69.23
CA ASN A 110 -52.46 -55.78 -70.44
C ASN A 110 -51.31 -56.11 -71.45
N LYS A 111 -50.11 -56.44 -70.95
CA LYS A 111 -48.95 -56.83 -71.77
C LYS A 111 -48.27 -58.09 -71.21
N CYS A 112 -47.53 -58.83 -72.04
CA CYS A 112 -46.81 -60.06 -71.67
C CYS A 112 -45.32 -59.93 -72.01
N CYS A 113 -44.41 -60.46 -71.21
CA CYS A 113 -43.00 -60.53 -71.63
C CYS A 113 -42.81 -61.59 -72.71
N GLY A 114 -42.23 -61.21 -73.84
CA GLY A 114 -41.76 -62.14 -74.88
C GLY A 114 -42.81 -62.59 -75.90
N ASP A 115 -43.87 -61.83 -76.12
CA ASP A 115 -44.77 -62.02 -77.27
C ASP A 115 -44.14 -61.58 -78.60
N ASP A 116 -43.13 -60.69 -78.58
CA ASP A 116 -42.23 -60.44 -79.70
C ASP A 116 -40.72 -60.42 -79.28
N SER A 117 -39.81 -60.41 -80.26
CA SER A 117 -38.37 -60.41 -79.97
C SER A 117 -37.88 -58.98 -79.72
N GLY A 118 -37.62 -58.64 -78.45
CA GLY A 118 -36.98 -57.38 -78.07
C GLY A 118 -37.88 -56.40 -77.32
N GLU A 119 -39.07 -56.82 -76.89
CA GLU A 119 -39.96 -55.98 -76.10
C GLU A 119 -39.41 -55.67 -74.71
N THR A 120 -39.43 -54.38 -74.38
CA THR A 120 -39.01 -53.83 -73.09
C THR A 120 -40.05 -52.81 -72.61
N TRP A 121 -40.64 -53.03 -71.43
CA TRP A 121 -41.69 -52.16 -70.88
C TRP A 121 -41.85 -52.32 -69.35
N CYS A 122 -42.45 -51.31 -68.71
CA CYS A 122 -42.57 -51.16 -67.26
C CYS A 122 -44.03 -51.16 -66.81
N ASP A 123 -44.37 -51.84 -65.70
CA ASP A 123 -45.77 -52.05 -65.31
C ASP A 123 -46.49 -50.83 -64.70
N GLY A 124 -45.73 -49.79 -64.35
CA GLY A 124 -46.23 -48.50 -63.88
C GLY A 124 -46.99 -48.54 -62.54
N SER A 125 -46.97 -49.65 -61.80
CA SER A 125 -47.79 -49.85 -60.61
C SER A 125 -46.95 -50.14 -59.34
N SER A 126 -46.65 -49.09 -58.57
CA SER A 126 -46.14 -49.15 -57.18
C SER A 126 -44.65 -49.51 -57.02
N PRO A 127 -44.00 -49.21 -55.85
CA PRO A 127 -42.54 -49.16 -55.67
C PRO A 127 -41.74 -50.45 -55.91
N THR A 128 -42.38 -51.61 -56.06
CA THR A 128 -41.71 -52.90 -56.29
C THR A 128 -41.58 -53.19 -57.80
N MET A 129 -41.20 -52.18 -58.58
CA MET A 129 -41.46 -52.09 -60.03
C MET A 129 -40.85 -53.25 -60.83
N ALA A 130 -41.67 -54.24 -61.15
CA ALA A 130 -41.32 -55.34 -62.04
C ALA A 130 -41.51 -54.94 -63.51
N GLY A 131 -40.69 -55.49 -64.40
CA GLY A 131 -40.69 -55.15 -65.82
C GLY A 131 -40.24 -56.29 -66.72
N CYS A 132 -40.34 -56.09 -68.03
CA CYS A 132 -39.81 -57.02 -69.02
C CYS A 132 -38.47 -56.53 -69.56
N ASP A 133 -37.43 -57.35 -69.45
CA ASP A 133 -36.16 -57.17 -70.17
C ASP A 133 -35.90 -58.41 -71.03
N SER A 134 -35.77 -58.21 -72.34
CA SER A 134 -35.35 -59.26 -73.28
C SER A 134 -36.18 -60.56 -73.14
N ASN A 135 -37.50 -60.42 -73.06
CA ASN A 135 -38.51 -61.48 -72.94
C ASN A 135 -38.64 -62.15 -71.55
N ASN A 136 -37.87 -61.74 -70.55
CA ASN A 136 -37.98 -62.26 -69.19
C ASN A 136 -38.70 -61.26 -68.28
N TRP A 137 -39.69 -61.76 -67.54
CA TRP A 137 -40.29 -60.99 -66.45
C TRP A 137 -39.31 -60.96 -65.28
N ILE A 138 -38.90 -59.76 -64.92
CA ILE A 138 -38.02 -59.50 -63.80
C ILE A 138 -38.89 -58.94 -62.68
N SER A 139 -39.12 -59.74 -61.64
CA SER A 139 -39.92 -59.36 -60.48
C SER A 139 -39.18 -58.47 -59.48
N ASP A 140 -37.87 -58.37 -59.64
CA ASP A 140 -36.95 -57.76 -58.69
C ASP A 140 -35.88 -57.00 -59.49
N PRO A 141 -35.91 -55.65 -59.48
CA PRO A 141 -35.07 -54.79 -60.31
C PRO A 141 -33.57 -55.06 -60.18
N ASP A 142 -33.10 -55.61 -59.07
CA ASP A 142 -31.73 -56.10 -58.86
C ASP A 142 -31.22 -57.10 -59.89
N ASN A 143 -32.12 -57.74 -60.65
CA ASN A 143 -31.75 -58.76 -61.62
C ASN A 143 -31.65 -58.23 -63.06
N SER A 144 -31.92 -56.95 -63.31
CA SER A 144 -31.79 -56.33 -64.65
C SER A 144 -31.50 -54.83 -64.56
N GLU A 145 -30.37 -54.43 -65.16
CA GLU A 145 -29.99 -53.02 -65.38
C GLU A 145 -31.10 -52.24 -66.09
N TYR A 146 -31.70 -52.84 -67.12
CA TYR A 146 -32.79 -52.22 -67.86
C TYR A 146 -34.00 -51.94 -66.97
N VAL A 147 -34.43 -52.94 -66.17
CA VAL A 147 -35.59 -52.78 -65.28
C VAL A 147 -35.28 -51.78 -64.17
N CYS A 148 -34.05 -51.77 -63.64
CA CYS A 148 -33.64 -50.77 -62.67
C CYS A 148 -33.67 -49.34 -63.23
N GLU A 149 -32.94 -49.08 -64.31
CA GLU A 149 -32.76 -47.73 -64.84
C GLU A 149 -34.00 -47.21 -65.54
N THR A 150 -34.75 -48.08 -66.23
CA THR A 150 -35.88 -47.67 -67.06
C THR A 150 -37.22 -47.82 -66.36
N CYS A 151 -37.39 -48.85 -65.53
CA CYS A 151 -38.67 -49.14 -64.89
C CYS A 151 -38.73 -48.63 -63.46
N ALA A 152 -37.70 -48.87 -62.65
CA ALA A 152 -37.66 -48.37 -61.29
C ALA A 152 -37.21 -46.91 -61.21
N ASP A 153 -36.64 -46.36 -62.28
CA ASP A 153 -36.06 -45.00 -62.37
C ASP A 153 -34.96 -44.80 -61.31
N LYS A 154 -34.09 -45.80 -61.16
CA LYS A 154 -33.06 -45.89 -60.13
C LYS A 154 -31.70 -46.21 -60.75
N ALA A 155 -30.62 -45.83 -60.06
CA ALA A 155 -29.27 -46.10 -60.55
C ALA A 155 -28.89 -47.58 -60.41
N TRP A 156 -28.47 -48.20 -61.53
CA TRP A 156 -27.93 -49.56 -61.53
C TRP A 156 -26.45 -49.59 -61.11
N SER A 157 -26.06 -50.62 -60.35
CA SER A 157 -24.67 -50.85 -59.99
C SER A 157 -23.94 -51.76 -60.96
N THR A 158 -22.98 -51.21 -61.71
CA THR A 158 -22.05 -51.99 -62.55
C THR A 158 -21.13 -52.93 -61.75
N GLN A 159 -21.11 -52.82 -60.42
CA GLN A 159 -20.34 -53.70 -59.52
C GLN A 159 -21.14 -54.90 -59.01
N GLY A 160 -22.37 -55.10 -59.50
CA GLY A 160 -23.22 -56.24 -59.16
C GLY A 160 -23.96 -56.09 -57.83
N PHE A 161 -24.14 -54.86 -57.34
CA PHE A 161 -24.97 -54.55 -56.16
C PHE A 161 -26.44 -54.34 -56.50
N GLY A 162 -26.84 -54.57 -57.75
CA GLY A 162 -28.23 -54.42 -58.17
C GLY A 162 -28.66 -52.95 -58.30
N CYS A 163 -29.94 -52.70 -58.07
CA CYS A 163 -30.61 -51.44 -58.24
C CYS A 163 -30.57 -50.62 -56.94
N CYS A 164 -30.32 -49.31 -57.02
CA CYS A 164 -30.23 -48.50 -55.81
C CYS A 164 -31.62 -48.21 -55.24
N GLY A 165 -31.96 -48.79 -54.08
CA GLY A 165 -33.12 -48.38 -53.27
C GLY A 165 -34.47 -48.86 -53.80
N ASP A 166 -34.48 -49.88 -54.66
CA ASP A 166 -35.67 -50.63 -55.08
C ASP A 166 -36.34 -51.39 -53.95
N ASP A 167 -35.58 -51.93 -53.01
CA ASP A 167 -36.14 -52.45 -51.77
C ASP A 167 -35.44 -51.93 -50.49
N GLY A 168 -35.88 -52.44 -49.33
CA GLY A 168 -35.38 -52.00 -48.02
C GLY A 168 -33.95 -52.48 -47.70
N GLY A 169 -33.40 -53.42 -48.47
CA GLY A 169 -32.05 -53.96 -48.39
C GLY A 169 -31.03 -53.20 -49.24
N ASP A 170 -31.48 -52.48 -50.26
CA ASP A 170 -30.59 -51.82 -51.23
C ASP A 170 -30.22 -50.41 -50.83
N CYS A 171 -30.88 -49.85 -49.81
CA CYS A 171 -30.55 -48.57 -49.25
C CYS A 171 -29.47 -48.68 -48.15
N GLY A 172 -28.48 -47.78 -48.20
CA GLY A 172 -27.37 -47.73 -47.25
C GLY A 172 -26.02 -48.16 -47.83
N ILE A 173 -25.09 -48.54 -46.96
CA ILE A 173 -23.70 -48.83 -47.34
C ILE A 173 -23.62 -50.24 -47.93
N GLN A 174 -23.21 -50.36 -49.18
CA GLN A 174 -22.87 -51.62 -49.84
C GLN A 174 -21.39 -51.60 -50.27
N SER A 175 -20.54 -52.20 -49.44
CA SER A 175 -19.08 -52.22 -49.65
C SER A 175 -18.47 -50.80 -49.70
N THR A 176 -17.90 -50.39 -50.85
CA THR A 176 -17.33 -49.04 -51.07
C THR A 176 -18.31 -48.05 -51.70
N ASN A 177 -19.56 -48.46 -51.95
CA ASN A 177 -20.61 -47.59 -52.49
C ASN A 177 -21.72 -47.38 -51.47
N LEU A 178 -22.40 -46.25 -51.59
CA LEU A 178 -23.54 -45.85 -50.78
C LEU A 178 -24.72 -45.66 -51.71
N CYS A 179 -25.83 -46.34 -51.44
CA CYS A 179 -27.10 -46.04 -52.08
C CYS A 179 -27.91 -45.08 -51.20
N PHE A 180 -28.33 -43.96 -51.78
CA PHE A 180 -29.08 -42.91 -51.09
C PHE A 180 -30.11 -42.27 -52.03
N ASP A 181 -31.16 -41.72 -51.44
CA ASP A 181 -32.26 -41.07 -52.15
C ASP A 181 -31.92 -39.59 -52.44
N VAL A 182 -31.89 -39.21 -53.72
CA VAL A 182 -31.60 -37.83 -54.17
C VAL A 182 -32.88 -36.98 -54.27
N THR A 183 -34.10 -37.51 -54.08
CA THR A 183 -35.31 -36.65 -54.12
C THR A 183 -35.40 -35.60 -53.02
N THR A 184 -34.58 -35.71 -51.99
CA THR A 184 -34.38 -34.63 -51.01
C THR A 184 -33.40 -33.55 -51.49
N VAL A 185 -32.74 -33.69 -52.65
CA VAL A 185 -31.68 -32.82 -53.16
C VAL A 185 -32.21 -31.97 -54.31
N SER A 186 -32.66 -30.74 -54.04
CA SER A 186 -33.08 -29.83 -55.11
C SER A 186 -31.88 -29.35 -55.93
N SER A 187 -31.74 -29.86 -57.16
CA SER A 187 -30.98 -29.31 -58.29
C SER A 187 -29.79 -28.37 -57.95
N THR A 188 -28.64 -28.95 -57.62
CA THR A 188 -27.35 -28.23 -57.68
C THR A 188 -26.42 -28.89 -58.69
N SER A 189 -25.90 -28.08 -59.61
CA SER A 189 -25.29 -28.42 -60.90
C SER A 189 -23.84 -28.92 -60.81
N GLY A 190 -23.52 -29.85 -59.91
CA GLY A 190 -22.15 -30.33 -59.69
C GLY A 190 -21.92 -31.83 -59.89
N LEU A 191 -22.97 -32.66 -59.84
CA LEU A 191 -22.90 -34.07 -60.19
C LEU A 191 -23.40 -34.18 -61.63
N GLU A 192 -22.47 -34.19 -62.58
CA GLU A 192 -22.81 -34.37 -64.00
C GLU A 192 -23.34 -35.79 -64.23
N GLY A 193 -24.67 -35.91 -64.19
CA GLY A 193 -25.43 -37.11 -64.49
C GLY A 193 -26.91 -36.77 -64.68
N GLY A 194 -27.24 -36.14 -65.81
CA GLY A 194 -28.53 -36.18 -66.53
C GLY A 194 -29.89 -36.21 -65.79
N SER A 195 -30.69 -35.20 -66.12
CA SER A 195 -32.18 -35.17 -66.23
C SER A 195 -32.99 -34.58 -65.07
N THR A 196 -33.84 -33.63 -65.44
CA THR A 196 -34.85 -32.96 -64.62
C THR A 196 -36.20 -33.62 -64.88
N SER A 197 -36.79 -34.35 -63.91
CA SER A 197 -38.21 -34.23 -63.52
C SER A 197 -38.72 -35.41 -62.67
N SER A 198 -38.96 -35.14 -61.38
CA SER A 198 -40.05 -35.69 -60.54
C SER A 198 -40.28 -37.23 -60.50
N SER A 199 -39.32 -37.98 -59.97
CA SER A 199 -39.50 -39.25 -59.24
C SER A 199 -38.24 -39.51 -58.39
N SER A 200 -38.26 -40.46 -57.45
CA SER A 200 -37.18 -40.80 -56.52
C SER A 200 -35.83 -41.11 -57.20
N ASP A 201 -34.95 -40.12 -57.36
CA ASP A 201 -33.61 -40.26 -57.93
C ASP A 201 -32.67 -41.00 -56.94
N TRP A 202 -32.81 -42.31 -56.78
CA TRP A 202 -31.84 -43.08 -55.98
C TRP A 202 -30.52 -43.20 -56.72
N ASN A 203 -29.42 -42.81 -56.08
CA ASN A 203 -28.09 -42.79 -56.69
C ASN A 203 -27.04 -43.54 -55.88
N TRP A 204 -26.09 -44.16 -56.59
CA TRP A 204 -24.89 -44.75 -56.01
C TRP A 204 -23.78 -43.70 -55.89
N ALA A 205 -23.30 -43.43 -54.67
CA ALA A 205 -22.08 -42.67 -54.43
C ALA A 205 -20.91 -43.61 -54.10
N SER A 206 -19.80 -43.48 -54.83
CA SER A 206 -18.56 -44.16 -54.48
C SER A 206 -17.82 -43.38 -53.39
N ALA A 207 -17.32 -44.07 -52.36
CA ALA A 207 -16.50 -43.46 -51.32
C ALA A 207 -15.25 -42.76 -51.89
N ALA A 208 -14.67 -43.28 -52.97
CA ALA A 208 -13.46 -42.72 -53.58
C ALA A 208 -13.69 -41.36 -54.26
N ALA A 209 -14.87 -41.16 -54.84
CA ALA A 209 -15.23 -39.92 -55.54
C ALA A 209 -15.73 -38.81 -54.61
N THR A 210 -16.02 -39.15 -53.35
CA THR A 210 -16.76 -38.28 -52.42
C THR A 210 -16.07 -38.10 -51.08
N LYS A 211 -14.73 -38.25 -51.00
CA LYS A 211 -13.94 -38.11 -49.77
C LYS A 211 -14.36 -36.86 -48.97
N GLY A 212 -14.65 -37.01 -47.67
CA GLY A 212 -15.09 -35.94 -46.77
C GLY A 212 -16.59 -35.62 -46.82
N THR A 213 -17.33 -36.17 -47.79
CA THR A 213 -18.77 -35.91 -47.92
C THR A 213 -19.57 -36.72 -46.89
N VAL A 214 -20.56 -36.07 -46.29
CA VAL A 214 -21.52 -36.68 -45.37
C VAL A 214 -22.87 -36.82 -46.06
N PHE A 215 -23.48 -37.99 -45.94
CA PHE A 215 -24.82 -38.27 -46.46
C PHE A 215 -25.74 -38.75 -45.34
N PHE A 216 -26.99 -38.30 -45.38
CA PHE A 216 -28.06 -38.87 -44.57
C PHE A 216 -28.74 -40.01 -45.35
N VAL A 217 -28.82 -41.17 -44.73
CA VAL A 217 -29.42 -42.38 -45.31
C VAL A 217 -30.84 -42.51 -44.78
N ASN A 218 -31.80 -41.95 -45.53
CA ASN A 218 -33.22 -41.84 -45.14
C ASN A 218 -33.83 -43.16 -44.64
N CYS A 219 -33.62 -44.26 -45.36
CA CYS A 219 -34.19 -45.57 -45.00
C CYS A 219 -33.66 -46.10 -43.66
N GLY A 220 -32.43 -45.72 -43.30
CA GLY A 220 -31.73 -46.19 -42.11
C GLY A 220 -31.82 -45.23 -40.94
N GLY A 221 -32.17 -43.97 -41.19
CA GLY A 221 -32.23 -42.92 -40.16
C GLY A 221 -30.86 -42.59 -39.56
N TYR A 222 -29.78 -42.70 -40.35
CA TYR A 222 -28.41 -42.45 -39.88
C TYR A 222 -27.58 -41.71 -40.93
N GLU A 223 -26.47 -41.12 -40.50
CA GLU A 223 -25.50 -40.49 -41.39
C GLU A 223 -24.28 -41.35 -41.63
N VAL A 224 -23.66 -41.14 -42.78
CA VAL A 224 -22.43 -41.80 -43.19
C VAL A 224 -21.42 -40.78 -43.69
N LEU A 225 -20.16 -40.98 -43.32
CA LEU A 225 -19.01 -40.19 -43.77
C LEU A 225 -18.21 -40.98 -44.81
N SER A 226 -17.90 -40.33 -45.93
CA SER A 226 -17.01 -40.87 -46.96
C SER A 226 -15.54 -40.66 -46.60
N THR A 227 -14.76 -41.74 -46.57
CA THR A 227 -13.34 -41.68 -46.17
C THR A 227 -12.38 -41.58 -47.36
N GLY A 228 -12.90 -41.55 -48.59
CA GLY A 228 -12.11 -41.74 -49.80
C GLY A 228 -11.83 -43.20 -50.15
N THR A 229 -12.12 -44.14 -49.23
CA THR A 229 -11.90 -45.59 -49.46
C THR A 229 -13.04 -46.47 -48.97
N SER A 230 -13.85 -45.98 -48.03
CA SER A 230 -14.96 -46.68 -47.39
C SER A 230 -15.99 -45.67 -46.85
N TRP A 231 -17.14 -46.17 -46.40
CA TRP A 231 -18.17 -45.38 -45.73
C TRP A 231 -18.22 -45.70 -44.24
N VAL A 232 -18.31 -44.68 -43.39
CA VAL A 232 -18.32 -44.80 -41.93
C VAL A 232 -19.67 -44.35 -41.40
N LYS A 233 -20.43 -45.28 -40.83
CA LYS A 233 -21.76 -45.04 -40.25
C LYS A 233 -21.68 -44.44 -38.85
N CYS A 234 -22.45 -43.39 -38.59
CA CYS A 234 -22.67 -42.80 -37.26
C CYS A 234 -23.92 -43.44 -36.61
N PRO A 235 -23.85 -43.95 -35.35
CA PRO A 235 -22.69 -43.98 -34.45
C PRO A 235 -21.81 -45.24 -34.56
N ASP A 236 -22.29 -46.29 -35.23
CA ASP A 236 -21.76 -47.65 -35.13
C ASP A 236 -20.25 -47.80 -35.41
N ASN A 237 -19.68 -47.00 -36.31
CA ASN A 237 -18.30 -47.15 -36.80
C ASN A 237 -17.38 -45.97 -36.46
N PHE A 238 -17.86 -44.97 -35.70
CA PHE A 238 -17.01 -43.90 -35.17
C PHE A 238 -16.30 -44.38 -33.90
N ASN A 239 -15.28 -45.23 -34.05
CA ASN A 239 -14.47 -45.68 -32.92
C ASN A 239 -13.78 -44.49 -32.26
N SER A 240 -14.13 -44.19 -31.00
CA SER A 240 -13.76 -42.99 -30.21
C SER A 240 -14.49 -41.68 -30.54
N GLY A 241 -15.51 -41.70 -31.41
CA GLY A 241 -16.31 -40.51 -31.77
C GLY A 241 -15.70 -39.65 -32.88
N PHE A 242 -14.41 -39.81 -33.19
CA PHE A 242 -13.71 -39.01 -34.20
C PHE A 242 -13.37 -39.82 -35.45
N TYR A 243 -13.39 -39.15 -36.60
CA TYR A 243 -12.86 -39.69 -37.85
C TYR A 243 -12.10 -38.60 -38.60
N THR A 244 -10.88 -38.88 -39.08
CA THR A 244 -10.03 -37.87 -39.73
C THR A 244 -9.93 -38.14 -41.23
N VAL A 245 -10.40 -37.19 -42.03
CA VAL A 245 -10.31 -37.18 -43.51
C VAL A 245 -9.92 -35.76 -43.89
N ASP A 246 -8.63 -35.46 -43.77
CA ASP A 246 -8.01 -34.13 -43.84
C ASP A 246 -8.50 -33.17 -42.70
N HIS A 247 -9.80 -33.12 -42.39
CA HIS A 247 -10.41 -32.56 -41.16
C HIS A 247 -10.88 -33.64 -40.17
N GLN A 248 -11.20 -33.24 -38.92
CA GLN A 248 -11.86 -34.12 -37.95
C GLN A 248 -13.38 -33.97 -37.97
N TYR A 249 -14.05 -35.13 -37.99
CA TYR A 249 -15.49 -35.28 -37.91
C TYR A 249 -15.87 -35.92 -36.58
N LEU A 250 -16.93 -35.43 -35.94
CA LEU A 250 -17.48 -35.93 -34.68
C LEU A 250 -18.91 -36.43 -34.91
N CYS A 251 -19.23 -37.65 -34.46
CA CYS A 251 -20.59 -38.18 -34.49
C CYS A 251 -21.32 -37.85 -33.17
N ALA A 252 -22.20 -36.85 -33.19
CA ALA A 252 -22.89 -36.29 -32.03
C ALA A 252 -24.28 -36.89 -31.73
N GLY A 253 -24.73 -37.90 -32.49
CA GLY A 253 -26.06 -38.49 -32.28
C GLY A 253 -26.52 -39.46 -33.36
N THR A 254 -27.84 -39.56 -33.53
CA THR A 254 -28.52 -40.36 -34.57
C THR A 254 -29.55 -39.49 -35.30
N GLY A 255 -29.68 -39.65 -36.62
CA GLY A 255 -30.54 -38.80 -37.45
C GLY A 255 -29.76 -37.82 -38.31
N GLU A 256 -30.43 -36.77 -38.80
CA GLU A 256 -29.81 -35.71 -39.61
C GLU A 256 -28.95 -34.76 -38.77
N LYS A 257 -27.90 -34.21 -39.37
CA LYS A 257 -26.95 -33.23 -38.81
C LYS A 257 -26.22 -33.73 -37.55
N THR A 258 -25.92 -35.02 -37.51
CA THR A 258 -25.26 -35.69 -36.39
C THR A 258 -23.76 -35.84 -36.58
N ILE A 259 -23.27 -35.95 -37.81
CA ILE A 259 -21.85 -35.90 -38.12
C ILE A 259 -21.45 -34.43 -38.29
N VAL A 260 -20.67 -33.91 -37.34
CA VAL A 260 -20.21 -32.52 -37.32
C VAL A 260 -18.76 -32.45 -37.79
N GLU A 261 -18.50 -31.69 -38.85
CA GLU A 261 -17.15 -31.39 -39.31
C GLU A 261 -16.60 -30.17 -38.56
N CYS A 262 -15.36 -30.26 -38.09
CA CYS A 262 -14.60 -29.08 -37.66
C CYS A 262 -13.86 -28.48 -38.85
N CYS A 263 -14.40 -27.39 -39.40
CA CYS A 263 -13.85 -26.70 -40.56
C CYS A 263 -12.71 -25.73 -40.24
N GLY A 264 -12.33 -25.58 -38.97
CA GLY A 264 -11.30 -24.61 -38.58
C GLY A 264 -11.72 -23.17 -38.79
N GLY A 265 -10.79 -22.34 -39.29
CA GLY A 265 -10.82 -20.87 -39.27
C GLY A 265 -12.08 -20.14 -39.78
N ASN A 266 -12.01 -18.80 -39.82
CA ASN A 266 -13.18 -17.94 -40.10
C ASN A 266 -13.83 -18.24 -41.48
N LEU A 267 -15.12 -18.63 -41.48
CA LEU A 267 -16.00 -19.07 -42.60
C LEU A 267 -16.04 -18.17 -43.85
N THR A 268 -15.28 -17.09 -43.90
CA THR A 268 -15.18 -16.22 -45.09
C THR A 268 -14.76 -16.96 -46.37
N ARG A 269 -14.28 -18.20 -46.26
CA ARG A 269 -14.01 -19.10 -47.40
C ARG A 269 -14.70 -20.44 -47.20
N SER A 270 -15.77 -20.71 -47.95
CA SER A 270 -16.44 -22.02 -47.97
C SER A 270 -15.55 -23.16 -48.53
N SER A 271 -14.33 -22.84 -48.96
CA SER A 271 -13.32 -23.79 -49.45
C SER A 271 -12.56 -24.51 -48.35
N ASP A 272 -12.71 -24.07 -47.10
CA ASP A 272 -11.89 -24.54 -45.98
C ASP A 272 -12.57 -25.68 -45.20
N CYS A 273 -13.75 -26.14 -45.65
CA CYS A 273 -14.37 -27.40 -45.24
C CYS A 273 -14.19 -28.44 -46.37
N ASP A 274 -13.83 -29.68 -46.04
CA ASP A 274 -13.69 -30.76 -47.01
C ASP A 274 -15.03 -31.31 -47.45
N SER A 275 -16.03 -31.23 -46.58
CA SER A 275 -17.37 -31.58 -46.97
C SER A 275 -17.85 -30.68 -48.11
N LEU A 276 -18.35 -31.26 -49.19
CA LEU A 276 -18.88 -30.51 -50.35
C LEU A 276 -20.29 -29.97 -50.06
N PHE A 277 -20.54 -29.20 -48.98
CA PHE A 277 -21.81 -28.49 -48.84
C PHE A 277 -21.78 -27.18 -49.61
N GLY A 278 -22.46 -27.18 -50.75
CA GLY A 278 -22.87 -25.99 -51.48
C GLY A 278 -24.38 -25.72 -51.44
N SER A 279 -25.18 -26.61 -50.84
CA SER A 279 -26.64 -26.43 -50.76
C SER A 279 -27.22 -27.27 -49.62
N THR A 280 -28.38 -26.85 -49.14
CA THR A 280 -29.17 -27.23 -47.95
C THR A 280 -29.45 -28.72 -47.68
N TYR A 281 -28.85 -29.67 -48.39
CA TYR A 281 -29.37 -31.04 -48.52
C TYR A 281 -28.34 -32.17 -48.41
N TYR A 282 -27.13 -31.89 -47.94
CA TYR A 282 -26.17 -32.92 -47.50
C TYR A 282 -26.31 -33.12 -45.98
N GLY A 283 -26.20 -34.36 -45.50
CA GLY A 283 -26.23 -34.66 -44.07
C GLY A 283 -25.03 -34.04 -43.36
N GLY A 284 -25.06 -33.96 -42.04
CA GLY A 284 -24.01 -33.41 -41.20
C GLY A 284 -24.16 -31.91 -40.92
N SER A 285 -23.32 -31.38 -40.04
CA SER A 285 -23.22 -29.96 -39.74
C SER A 285 -21.76 -29.51 -39.77
N ARG A 286 -21.56 -28.19 -39.94
CA ARG A 286 -20.24 -27.56 -39.98
C ARG A 286 -20.10 -26.64 -38.81
N ASN A 287 -19.02 -26.82 -38.08
CA ASN A 287 -18.62 -25.93 -37.00
C ASN A 287 -17.29 -25.29 -37.38
N THR A 288 -17.18 -24.02 -37.06
CA THR A 288 -15.92 -23.28 -37.15
C THR A 288 -15.25 -23.09 -35.83
N THR A 289 -14.04 -22.54 -35.87
CA THR A 289 -13.23 -22.28 -34.69
C THR A 289 -14.07 -21.69 -33.56
N GLY A 290 -14.03 -22.36 -32.41
CA GLY A 290 -14.77 -21.97 -31.22
C GLY A 290 -16.15 -22.58 -31.07
N ASN A 291 -16.86 -22.93 -32.16
CA ASN A 291 -18.14 -23.62 -32.05
C ASN A 291 -17.96 -24.98 -31.36
N SER A 292 -18.90 -25.34 -30.48
CA SER A 292 -18.80 -26.57 -29.70
C SER A 292 -19.92 -27.57 -29.96
N VAL A 293 -19.66 -28.82 -29.57
CA VAL A 293 -20.60 -29.95 -29.60
C VAL A 293 -20.42 -30.76 -28.33
N ASP A 294 -21.53 -31.12 -27.69
CA ASP A 294 -21.53 -32.00 -26.53
C ASP A 294 -21.65 -33.46 -26.99
N TYR A 295 -20.64 -34.29 -26.69
CA TYR A 295 -20.60 -35.72 -27.00
C TYR A 295 -20.17 -36.53 -25.78
N ASN A 296 -20.96 -37.54 -25.40
CA ASN A 296 -20.70 -38.36 -24.20
C ASN A 296 -20.45 -37.57 -22.90
N SER A 297 -21.17 -36.46 -22.70
CA SER A 297 -21.01 -35.52 -21.57
C SER A 297 -19.68 -34.76 -21.54
N VAL A 298 -18.93 -34.75 -22.65
CA VAL A 298 -17.74 -33.93 -22.84
C VAL A 298 -18.04 -32.90 -23.92
N ARG A 299 -17.68 -31.64 -23.66
CA ARG A 299 -17.75 -30.57 -24.65
C ARG A 299 -16.51 -30.61 -25.52
N TYR A 300 -16.70 -30.62 -26.82
CA TYR A 300 -15.63 -30.50 -27.80
C TYR A 300 -15.78 -29.19 -28.56
N PHE A 301 -14.68 -28.46 -28.69
CA PHE A 301 -14.58 -27.22 -29.46
C PHE A 301 -13.86 -27.50 -30.77
N CYS A 302 -14.33 -26.91 -31.86
CA CYS A 302 -13.60 -26.94 -33.11
C CYS A 302 -12.41 -25.98 -33.01
N SER A 303 -11.19 -26.48 -33.24
CA SER A 303 -9.96 -25.68 -33.27
C SER A 303 -9.70 -25.12 -34.67
N ASP A 304 -8.93 -24.05 -34.75
CA ASP A 304 -8.42 -23.49 -36.01
C ASP A 304 -7.54 -24.45 -36.84
N SER A 305 -7.10 -25.54 -36.23
CA SER A 305 -6.33 -26.62 -36.86
C SER A 305 -7.19 -27.79 -37.33
N TYR A 306 -8.50 -27.56 -37.52
CA TYR A 306 -9.47 -28.53 -38.05
C TYR A 306 -9.65 -29.77 -37.15
N LYS A 307 -9.46 -29.59 -35.84
CA LYS A 307 -9.55 -30.66 -34.83
C LYS A 307 -10.60 -30.36 -33.77
N TRP A 308 -11.24 -31.40 -33.28
CA TRP A 308 -12.06 -31.33 -32.08
C TRP A 308 -11.18 -31.50 -30.84
N ILE A 309 -11.19 -30.49 -29.97
CA ILE A 309 -10.44 -30.47 -28.72
C ILE A 309 -11.41 -30.33 -27.55
N SER A 310 -11.10 -30.95 -26.41
CA SER A 310 -11.94 -30.87 -25.20
C SER A 310 -11.29 -30.09 -24.06
N ASN A 311 -10.02 -29.70 -24.23
CA ASN A 311 -9.27 -28.88 -23.29
C ASN A 311 -8.67 -27.72 -24.12
N LEU A 312 -9.06 -26.49 -23.80
CA LEU A 312 -8.65 -25.31 -24.57
C LEU A 312 -7.23 -24.87 -24.21
N ASP A 313 -6.62 -25.33 -23.13
CA ASP A 313 -5.18 -25.09 -22.86
C ASP A 313 -4.25 -25.70 -23.91
N THR A 314 -4.70 -26.72 -24.64
CA THR A 314 -3.88 -27.37 -25.68
C THR A 314 -3.93 -26.67 -27.04
N THR A 315 -4.58 -25.51 -27.13
CA THR A 315 -4.83 -24.79 -28.40
C THR A 315 -4.10 -23.45 -28.47
N ASN A 316 -4.66 -22.49 -29.21
CA ASN A 316 -4.21 -21.12 -29.34
C ASN A 316 -5.29 -20.11 -28.93
N GLU A 317 -4.85 -18.86 -28.79
CA GLU A 317 -5.67 -17.67 -28.50
C GLU A 317 -6.97 -17.63 -29.31
N TYR A 318 -6.87 -17.77 -30.63
CA TYR A 318 -8.01 -17.64 -31.53
C TYR A 318 -9.11 -18.68 -31.25
N THR A 319 -8.73 -19.90 -30.90
CA THR A 319 -9.71 -20.96 -30.58
C THR A 319 -10.30 -20.78 -29.18
N CYS A 320 -9.52 -20.33 -28.20
CA CYS A 320 -9.98 -20.06 -26.84
C CYS A 320 -11.03 -18.93 -26.81
N GLU A 321 -10.71 -17.78 -27.41
CA GLU A 321 -11.58 -16.58 -27.35
C GLU A 321 -12.83 -16.69 -28.24
N ALA A 322 -12.78 -17.55 -29.27
CA ALA A 322 -13.93 -17.86 -30.10
C ALA A 322 -14.88 -18.89 -29.47
N ALA A 323 -14.54 -19.47 -28.31
CA ALA A 323 -15.32 -20.56 -27.72
C ALA A 323 -16.78 -20.18 -27.49
N GLU A 324 -17.68 -20.96 -28.07
CA GLU A 324 -19.14 -20.81 -27.98
C GLU A 324 -19.75 -22.10 -27.43
N ASP A 325 -20.87 -21.97 -26.73
CA ASP A 325 -21.70 -23.12 -26.37
C ASP A 325 -22.41 -23.70 -27.61
N PRO A 326 -23.07 -24.87 -27.51
CA PRO A 326 -23.79 -25.46 -28.64
C PRO A 326 -24.97 -24.62 -29.16
N GLY A 327 -25.41 -23.60 -28.39
CA GLY A 327 -26.42 -22.62 -28.79
C GLY A 327 -25.84 -21.43 -29.57
N GLY A 328 -24.51 -21.33 -29.67
CA GLY A 328 -23.79 -20.20 -30.29
C GLY A 328 -23.60 -19.01 -29.37
N GLU A 329 -23.80 -19.16 -28.06
CA GLU A 329 -23.47 -18.12 -27.08
C GLU A 329 -21.98 -18.15 -26.76
N ASN A 330 -21.30 -17.01 -26.90
CA ASN A 330 -19.88 -16.88 -26.57
C ASN A 330 -19.68 -17.11 -25.05
N LEU A 331 -18.72 -17.97 -24.70
CA LEU A 331 -18.45 -18.38 -23.32
C LEU A 331 -17.59 -17.38 -22.54
N GLY A 332 -17.01 -16.38 -23.21
CA GLY A 332 -16.25 -15.28 -22.61
C GLY A 332 -14.88 -15.68 -22.09
N TYR A 333 -14.31 -16.80 -22.56
CA TYR A 333 -12.98 -17.24 -22.20
C TYR A 333 -11.91 -16.32 -22.79
N ASN A 334 -10.80 -16.16 -22.09
CA ASN A 334 -9.71 -15.25 -22.49
C ASN A 334 -8.38 -15.98 -22.45
N TRP A 335 -7.51 -15.72 -23.41
CA TRP A 335 -6.22 -16.39 -23.51
C TRP A 335 -5.12 -15.62 -22.78
N THR A 336 -4.43 -16.24 -21.82
CA THR A 336 -3.39 -15.55 -21.02
C THR A 336 -1.98 -15.62 -21.61
N THR A 337 -1.83 -16.15 -22.83
CA THR A 337 -0.60 -16.45 -23.60
C THR A 337 -0.28 -17.95 -23.71
N THR A 338 -0.40 -18.72 -22.63
CA THR A 338 -0.09 -20.16 -22.63
C THR A 338 -1.30 -21.08 -22.56
N ASN A 339 -2.36 -20.61 -21.92
CA ASN A 339 -3.54 -21.40 -21.54
C ASN A 339 -4.81 -20.54 -21.71
N CYS A 340 -5.97 -21.21 -21.78
CA CYS A 340 -7.26 -20.55 -21.85
C CYS A 340 -7.77 -20.34 -20.42
N CYS A 341 -8.27 -19.14 -20.10
CA CYS A 341 -8.76 -18.82 -18.78
C CYS A 341 -10.28 -18.79 -18.77
N GLY A 342 -10.86 -19.64 -17.94
CA GLY A 342 -12.30 -19.77 -17.70
C GLY A 342 -12.93 -21.04 -18.26
N ASP A 343 -12.21 -21.87 -19.03
CA ASP A 343 -12.77 -23.10 -19.61
C ASP A 343 -12.90 -24.24 -18.60
N ASP A 344 -11.97 -24.36 -17.64
CA ASP A 344 -12.12 -25.26 -16.50
C ASP A 344 -12.61 -24.54 -15.22
N ALA A 345 -13.33 -25.29 -14.39
CA ALA A 345 -13.78 -24.78 -13.10
C ALA A 345 -12.60 -24.50 -12.15
N SER A 346 -12.56 -23.29 -11.59
CA SER A 346 -11.57 -22.87 -10.59
C SER A 346 -10.11 -22.89 -11.08
N GLU A 347 -9.88 -22.50 -12.34
CA GLU A 347 -8.53 -22.32 -12.87
C GLU A 347 -7.73 -21.26 -12.12
N ILE A 348 -6.53 -21.67 -11.70
CA ILE A 348 -5.56 -20.83 -11.02
C ILE A 348 -4.19 -21.17 -11.60
N TYR A 349 -3.61 -20.26 -12.36
CA TYR A 349 -2.24 -20.41 -12.84
C TYR A 349 -1.58 -19.06 -13.13
N SER A 350 -0.26 -19.06 -12.99
CA SER A 350 0.60 -17.93 -13.34
C SER A 350 1.13 -18.13 -14.76
N ASP A 351 1.11 -17.08 -15.58
CA ASP A 351 1.65 -17.07 -16.94
C ASP A 351 2.76 -16.01 -17.08
N PRO A 352 3.93 -16.23 -16.45
CA PRO A 352 5.01 -15.26 -16.47
C PRO A 352 5.65 -15.19 -17.87
N LEU A 353 5.46 -14.07 -18.56
CA LEU A 353 6.12 -13.82 -19.85
C LEU A 353 7.64 -13.75 -19.69
N THR A 354 8.37 -14.65 -20.38
CA THR A 354 9.82 -14.59 -20.48
C THR A 354 10.24 -13.79 -21.71
N GLY A 355 10.52 -12.49 -21.57
CA GLY A 355 11.08 -11.68 -22.68
C GLY A 355 10.85 -10.17 -22.56
N PRO A 356 11.44 -9.37 -23.45
CA PRO A 356 11.32 -7.90 -23.46
C PRO A 356 9.94 -7.36 -23.86
N THR A 357 9.00 -8.22 -24.28
CA THR A 357 7.61 -7.88 -24.64
C THR A 357 6.62 -8.14 -23.50
N ALA A 358 7.08 -8.33 -22.25
CA ALA A 358 6.29 -8.70 -21.07
C ALA A 358 5.31 -7.61 -20.54
N ILE A 359 4.91 -6.66 -21.38
CA ILE A 359 4.05 -5.52 -20.99
C ILE A 359 2.60 -5.92 -20.70
N ASN A 360 2.17 -7.11 -21.18
CA ASN A 360 0.83 -7.67 -20.96
C ASN A 360 0.91 -9.07 -20.30
N ALA A 361 1.75 -9.24 -19.29
CA ALA A 361 1.84 -10.52 -18.59
C ALA A 361 0.58 -10.73 -17.71
N GLU A 362 -0.29 -11.63 -18.16
CA GLU A 362 -1.57 -11.95 -17.56
C GLU A 362 -1.48 -13.20 -16.67
N ALA A 363 -2.50 -13.44 -15.85
CA ALA A 363 -2.62 -14.66 -15.07
C ALA A 363 -4.10 -15.02 -14.91
N CYS A 364 -4.42 -16.28 -14.66
CA CYS A 364 -5.80 -16.72 -14.46
C CYS A 364 -6.08 -16.98 -12.98
N TRP A 365 -7.14 -16.37 -12.45
CA TRP A 365 -7.57 -16.53 -11.06
C TRP A 365 -9.08 -16.79 -11.00
N ASN A 366 -9.46 -18.01 -10.61
CA ASN A 366 -10.84 -18.48 -10.55
C ASN A 366 -11.59 -18.27 -11.88
N GLY A 367 -10.92 -18.55 -13.01
CA GLY A 367 -11.48 -18.39 -14.35
C GLY A 367 -11.60 -16.94 -14.84
N ALA A 368 -11.03 -15.97 -14.11
CA ALA A 368 -10.94 -14.58 -14.54
C ALA A 368 -9.49 -14.18 -14.84
N VAL A 369 -9.28 -13.48 -15.95
CA VAL A 369 -7.96 -12.94 -16.30
C VAL A 369 -7.63 -11.73 -15.43
N LEU A 370 -6.45 -11.77 -14.84
CA LEU A 370 -5.84 -10.69 -14.09
C LEU A 370 -4.71 -10.08 -14.89
N ASN A 371 -4.84 -8.79 -15.22
CA ASN A 371 -3.77 -7.99 -15.79
C ASN A 371 -2.63 -7.78 -14.78
N SER A 372 -1.41 -7.53 -15.26
CA SER A 372 -0.30 -7.17 -14.38
C SER A 372 -0.66 -5.94 -13.53
N CYS A 373 -0.35 -6.02 -12.24
CA CYS A 373 -0.64 -5.01 -11.23
C CYS A 373 -2.14 -4.77 -10.96
N SER A 374 -3.00 -5.74 -11.25
CA SER A 374 -4.43 -5.70 -10.95
C SER A 374 -4.85 -6.74 -9.90
N GLN A 375 -5.96 -6.42 -9.20
CA GLN A 375 -6.65 -7.28 -8.24
C GLN A 375 -8.06 -7.55 -8.77
N LEU A 376 -8.71 -8.62 -8.32
CA LEU A 376 -10.15 -8.77 -8.55
C LEU A 376 -10.91 -7.78 -7.67
N SER A 377 -12.00 -7.22 -8.21
CA SER A 377 -12.84 -6.23 -7.50
C SER A 377 -13.49 -6.80 -6.23
N ASN A 378 -13.70 -8.11 -6.17
CA ASN A 378 -14.30 -8.83 -5.05
C ASN A 378 -13.28 -9.63 -4.20
N ASP A 379 -12.01 -9.70 -4.61
CA ASP A 379 -10.97 -10.47 -3.93
C ASP A 379 -9.61 -9.76 -4.04
N ASN A 380 -9.17 -9.21 -2.90
CA ASN A 380 -7.87 -8.56 -2.76
C ASN A 380 -6.86 -9.40 -1.98
N THR A 381 -7.06 -10.71 -1.86
CA THR A 381 -6.10 -11.63 -1.26
C THR A 381 -4.97 -12.00 -2.23
N THR A 382 -5.25 -11.90 -3.54
CA THR A 382 -4.34 -12.25 -4.63
C THR A 382 -4.09 -11.03 -5.53
N ILE A 383 -2.87 -10.92 -6.06
CA ILE A 383 -2.49 -9.90 -7.05
C ILE A 383 -1.61 -10.54 -8.12
N ASN A 384 -1.75 -10.11 -9.38
CA ASN A 384 -0.81 -10.46 -10.44
C ASN A 384 0.31 -9.42 -10.51
N GLU A 385 1.58 -9.84 -10.43
CA GLU A 385 2.74 -9.03 -10.80
C GLU A 385 3.51 -9.73 -11.92
N ASN A 386 3.44 -9.16 -13.12
CA ASN A 386 4.13 -9.63 -14.33
C ASN A 386 3.86 -11.11 -14.66
N GLY A 387 2.59 -11.51 -14.61
CA GLY A 387 2.12 -12.87 -14.90
C GLY A 387 2.29 -13.84 -13.73
N THR A 388 2.81 -13.41 -12.58
CA THR A 388 2.92 -14.25 -11.38
C THR A 388 1.87 -13.86 -10.35
N LEU A 389 1.09 -14.84 -9.89
CA LEU A 389 0.12 -14.66 -8.82
C LEU A 389 0.79 -14.69 -7.45
N TYR A 390 0.50 -13.66 -6.66
CA TYR A 390 1.00 -13.52 -5.29
C TYR A 390 -0.14 -13.40 -4.28
N GLY A 391 -0.07 -14.22 -3.24
CA GLY A 391 -1.03 -14.25 -2.13
C GLY A 391 -0.49 -13.48 -0.95
N CYS A 392 -1.35 -12.69 -0.28
CA CYS A 392 -0.95 -11.96 0.91
C CYS A 392 -1.10 -12.82 2.17
N GLY A 393 0.01 -13.24 2.78
CA GLY A 393 0.01 -13.98 4.05
C GLY A 393 -0.51 -15.43 4.00
N ALA A 394 -1.05 -15.87 2.86
CA ALA A 394 -1.55 -17.22 2.63
C ALA A 394 -1.00 -17.80 1.32
N SER A 395 -0.87 -19.14 1.30
CA SER A 395 -0.48 -19.92 0.12
C SER A 395 -1.65 -20.79 -0.33
N ASP A 396 -2.01 -20.68 -1.60
CA ASP A 396 -2.85 -21.66 -2.30
C ASP A 396 -2.03 -22.32 -3.43
N PRO A 397 -2.41 -23.52 -3.91
CA PRO A 397 -1.78 -24.13 -5.07
C PRO A 397 -1.80 -23.17 -6.28
N GLY A 398 -0.63 -22.94 -6.89
CA GLY A 398 -0.50 -21.99 -8.01
C GLY A 398 -0.25 -20.53 -7.61
N ILE A 399 -0.28 -20.19 -6.32
CA ILE A 399 0.01 -18.84 -5.81
C ILE A 399 1.29 -18.83 -4.98
N THR A 400 2.16 -17.84 -5.21
CA THR A 400 3.32 -17.59 -4.35
C THR A 400 2.92 -16.74 -3.15
N ALA A 401 2.98 -17.31 -1.93
CA ALA A 401 2.71 -16.55 -0.71
C ALA A 401 3.83 -15.54 -0.41
N LEU A 402 3.45 -14.30 -0.16
CA LEU A 402 4.34 -13.23 0.26
C LEU A 402 4.13 -12.88 1.73
N ASN A 403 5.25 -12.60 2.41
CA ASN A 403 5.23 -12.13 3.79
C ASN A 403 4.51 -10.78 3.91
N TYR A 404 3.93 -10.54 5.08
CA TYR A 404 3.37 -9.23 5.43
C TYR A 404 4.41 -8.13 5.27
N CYS A 405 3.91 -6.94 4.94
CA CYS A 405 4.71 -5.76 4.63
C CYS A 405 5.69 -5.98 3.47
N ARG A 406 5.42 -6.91 2.57
CA ARG A 406 6.08 -6.91 1.25
C ARG A 406 5.32 -5.98 0.31
N THR A 407 6.05 -5.15 -0.41
CA THR A 407 5.51 -4.33 -1.51
C THR A 407 5.67 -5.03 -2.85
N THR A 408 4.79 -4.70 -3.80
CA THR A 408 4.77 -5.25 -5.17
C THR A 408 4.29 -4.17 -6.14
N CYS A 409 4.36 -4.42 -7.44
CA CYS A 409 3.84 -3.54 -8.50
C CYS A 409 4.43 -2.13 -8.42
N GLY A 410 5.76 -2.01 -8.33
CA GLY A 410 6.43 -0.72 -8.22
C GLY A 410 6.17 0.03 -6.90
N ASN A 411 5.84 -0.71 -5.83
CA ASN A 411 5.38 -0.21 -4.53
C ASN A 411 3.94 0.30 -4.49
N ASN A 412 3.11 0.09 -5.51
CA ASN A 412 1.70 0.53 -5.46
C ASN A 412 0.85 -0.27 -4.48
N TYR A 413 1.23 -1.52 -4.18
CA TYR A 413 0.51 -2.37 -3.23
C TYR A 413 1.44 -2.95 -2.17
N PHE A 414 0.89 -3.23 -0.99
CA PHE A 414 1.57 -3.97 0.07
C PHE A 414 0.67 -5.03 0.70
N CYS A 415 1.28 -6.13 1.14
CA CYS A 415 0.56 -7.18 1.86
C CYS A 415 0.34 -6.76 3.31
N SER A 416 -0.90 -6.49 3.67
CA SER A 416 -1.30 -6.08 5.02
C SER A 416 -1.50 -7.29 5.95
N TYR A 417 -1.47 -7.05 7.26
CA TYR A 417 -1.81 -8.05 8.29
C TYR A 417 -3.31 -8.48 8.27
N ASP A 418 -4.09 -8.00 7.30
CA ASP A 418 -5.45 -8.46 6.99
C ASP A 418 -5.50 -9.61 5.97
N ASN A 419 -4.35 -10.12 5.54
CA ASN A 419 -4.22 -11.06 4.41
C ASN A 419 -4.74 -10.44 3.10
N LYS A 420 -4.58 -9.12 2.95
CA LYS A 420 -5.06 -8.35 1.81
C LYS A 420 -3.97 -7.48 1.24
N TRP A 421 -3.90 -7.41 -0.09
CA TRP A 421 -3.15 -6.42 -0.82
C TRP A 421 -3.89 -5.08 -0.77
N VAL A 422 -3.22 -4.06 -0.21
CA VAL A 422 -3.79 -2.72 -0.03
C VAL A 422 -2.93 -1.71 -0.79
N ASP A 423 -3.58 -0.71 -1.38
CA ASP A 423 -2.89 0.41 -2.03
C ASP A 423 -1.96 1.11 -1.02
N SER A 424 -0.71 1.33 -1.41
CA SER A 424 0.31 1.96 -0.58
C SER A 424 0.20 3.49 -0.55
N GLU A 425 -0.59 4.08 -1.46
CA GLU A 425 -0.68 5.50 -1.76
C GLU A 425 0.69 6.10 -2.17
N GLY A 426 1.51 5.30 -2.86
CA GLY A 426 2.87 5.66 -3.25
C GLY A 426 3.88 5.67 -2.09
N ARG A 427 3.50 5.15 -0.91
CA ARG A 427 4.37 5.13 0.28
C ARG A 427 5.10 3.80 0.41
N ASN A 428 6.31 3.86 0.98
CA ASN A 428 7.06 2.64 1.25
C ASN A 428 6.49 1.90 2.48
N ARG A 429 5.65 0.88 2.28
CA ARG A 429 5.00 0.09 3.34
C ARG A 429 5.76 -1.19 3.69
N ASN A 430 7.08 -1.19 3.51
CA ASN A 430 7.88 -2.41 3.62
C ASN A 430 8.33 -2.78 5.05
N THR A 431 7.95 -2.00 6.05
CA THR A 431 8.44 -2.15 7.42
C THR A 431 7.31 -2.57 8.35
N SER A 432 7.47 -3.72 9.00
CA SER A 432 6.57 -4.14 10.07
C SER A 432 6.83 -3.31 11.31
N SER A 433 5.80 -2.63 11.80
CA SER A 433 5.84 -1.85 13.04
C SER A 433 4.82 -2.41 14.03
N SER A 434 5.18 -2.42 15.31
CA SER A 434 4.35 -2.93 16.39
C SER A 434 3.76 -1.81 17.23
N TRP A 435 2.66 -2.12 17.89
CA TRP A 435 2.05 -1.28 18.91
C TRP A 435 3.00 -1.08 20.12
N PRO A 436 3.05 0.12 20.74
CA PRO A 436 4.07 0.46 21.74
C PRO A 436 4.06 -0.41 23.00
N ASN A 437 2.90 -0.91 23.43
CA ASN A 437 2.77 -1.76 24.60
C ASN A 437 1.71 -2.86 24.40
N PRO A 438 2.11 -4.08 24.00
CA PRO A 438 1.17 -5.17 23.72
C PRO A 438 0.23 -5.50 24.89
N SER A 439 0.66 -5.27 26.14
CA SER A 439 -0.17 -5.51 27.33
C SER A 439 -1.31 -4.50 27.51
N ALA A 440 -1.30 -3.40 26.76
CA ALA A 440 -2.30 -2.33 26.82
C ALA A 440 -2.98 -2.11 25.46
N LEU A 441 -2.99 -3.12 24.59
CA LEU A 441 -3.63 -3.05 23.27
C LEU A 441 -5.18 -2.93 23.44
N PRO A 442 -5.82 -1.90 22.87
CA PRO A 442 -7.28 -1.81 22.80
C PRO A 442 -7.89 -3.01 22.06
N ALA A 443 -9.12 -3.40 22.43
CA ALA A 443 -9.78 -4.57 21.85
C ALA A 443 -10.04 -4.46 20.33
N ASP A 444 -10.12 -3.24 19.82
CA ASP A 444 -10.31 -2.89 18.40
C ASP A 444 -9.01 -2.57 17.65
N ALA A 445 -7.86 -2.59 18.34
CA ALA A 445 -6.55 -2.30 17.76
C ALA A 445 -5.78 -3.56 17.37
N ARG A 446 -4.90 -3.43 16.38
CA ARG A 446 -3.98 -4.51 15.97
C ARG A 446 -2.60 -4.33 16.57
N GLU A 447 -1.97 -5.43 16.92
CA GLU A 447 -0.59 -5.41 17.42
C GLU A 447 0.41 -4.96 16.36
N PHE A 448 0.20 -5.34 15.09
CA PHE A 448 1.15 -5.06 13.99
C PHE A 448 0.49 -4.35 12.82
N GLY A 449 1.28 -3.53 12.13
CA GLY A 449 0.92 -2.89 10.88
C GLY A 449 2.14 -2.63 10.00
N CYS A 450 1.89 -2.34 8.72
CA CYS A 450 2.93 -2.03 7.76
C CYS A 450 3.08 -0.52 7.59
N CYS A 451 4.23 0.01 7.98
CA CYS A 451 4.53 1.43 8.01
C CYS A 451 5.78 1.76 7.19
N GLU A 452 5.98 3.06 6.97
CA GLU A 452 7.25 3.58 6.48
C GLU A 452 8.36 3.35 7.51
N PRO A 453 9.63 3.22 7.10
CA PRO A 453 10.74 2.94 8.00
C PRO A 453 10.90 3.91 9.18
N THR A 454 10.42 5.15 9.04
CA THR A 454 10.48 6.19 10.08
C THR A 454 9.17 6.37 10.86
N SER A 455 8.13 5.61 10.51
CA SER A 455 6.79 5.71 11.09
C SER A 455 6.48 4.53 12.01
N CYS A 456 5.55 4.71 12.93
CA CYS A 456 5.20 3.71 13.93
C CYS A 456 3.72 3.34 13.89
N TRP A 457 3.40 2.08 14.15
CA TRP A 457 2.03 1.59 14.15
C TRP A 457 1.31 1.92 15.46
N ASN A 458 0.21 2.65 15.37
CA ASN A 458 -0.62 3.03 16.52
C ASN A 458 -1.89 2.16 16.66
N GLY A 459 -1.91 0.95 16.11
CA GLY A 459 -3.06 0.04 16.23
C GLY A 459 -4.06 0.11 15.09
N THR A 460 -4.15 1.26 14.42
CA THR A 460 -5.06 1.49 13.28
C THR A 460 -4.39 2.17 12.09
N THR A 461 -3.37 2.99 12.32
CA THR A 461 -2.70 3.82 11.32
C THR A 461 -1.21 3.96 11.62
N CYS A 462 -0.43 4.39 10.62
CA CYS A 462 0.97 4.73 10.83
C CYS A 462 1.11 6.19 11.25
N LEU A 463 1.70 6.41 12.42
CA LEU A 463 2.06 7.72 12.93
C LEU A 463 3.43 8.12 12.39
N SER A 464 3.54 9.32 11.84
CA SER A 464 4.81 9.87 11.34
C SER A 464 5.82 10.11 12.48
N ASP A 465 7.11 10.18 12.12
CA ASP A 465 8.17 10.55 13.06
C ASP A 465 7.87 11.88 13.78
N GLN A 466 7.98 11.85 15.11
CA GLN A 466 7.71 12.97 16.01
C GLN A 466 9.00 13.61 16.54
N SER A 467 10.18 13.17 16.07
CA SER A 467 11.48 13.70 16.51
C SER A 467 11.64 15.21 16.34
N SER A 468 10.90 15.82 15.41
CA SER A 468 10.90 17.25 15.08
C SER A 468 9.72 18.04 15.66
N THR A 469 8.80 17.39 16.39
CA THR A 469 7.55 18.01 16.88
C THR A 469 7.39 17.91 18.40
N PRO A 470 8.22 18.60 19.20
CA PRO A 470 8.25 18.48 20.66
C PRO A 470 6.92 18.78 21.36
N ASN A 471 6.02 19.52 20.71
CA ASN A 471 4.70 19.88 21.23
C ASN A 471 3.63 18.82 20.96
N ASN A 472 3.88 17.85 20.06
CA ASN A 472 2.92 16.79 19.77
C ASN A 472 2.77 15.88 20.99
N GLN A 473 1.52 15.64 21.39
CA GLN A 473 1.21 14.78 22.50
C GLN A 473 1.68 13.34 22.25
N PRO A 474 2.15 12.63 23.29
CA PRO A 474 2.54 11.25 23.18
C PRO A 474 1.31 10.36 23.00
N TYR A 475 1.48 9.28 22.25
CA TYR A 475 0.49 8.23 22.10
C TYR A 475 0.69 7.19 23.20
N ASN A 476 -0.25 7.09 24.15
CA ASN A 476 -0.17 6.18 25.30
C ASN A 476 1.14 6.28 26.10
N GLY A 477 1.71 7.49 26.23
CA GLY A 477 2.98 7.72 26.92
C GLY A 477 4.24 7.41 26.09
N TYR A 478 4.09 7.13 24.79
CA TYR A 478 5.19 6.88 23.85
C TYR A 478 5.14 7.86 22.68
N ARG A 479 6.28 8.06 22.02
CA ARG A 479 6.38 8.84 20.78
C ARG A 479 7.05 8.02 19.71
N CYS A 480 6.62 8.21 18.47
CA CYS A 480 7.27 7.59 17.34
C CYS A 480 8.53 8.38 16.98
N ILE A 481 9.70 7.78 17.15
CA ILE A 481 10.99 8.39 16.90
C ILE A 481 11.75 7.52 15.91
N ALA A 482 11.88 8.00 14.67
CA ALA A 482 12.56 7.28 13.59
C ALA A 482 12.14 5.80 13.46
N GLY A 483 10.83 5.54 13.48
CA GLY A 483 10.25 4.20 13.33
C GLY A 483 10.22 3.34 14.60
N SER A 484 10.72 3.86 15.73
CA SER A 484 10.72 3.17 17.02
C SER A 484 9.87 3.90 18.05
N TRP A 485 9.14 3.16 18.88
CA TRP A 485 8.41 3.72 20.01
C TRP A 485 9.37 4.02 21.16
N GLU A 486 9.49 5.30 21.52
CA GLU A 486 10.32 5.77 22.62
C GLU A 486 9.44 6.29 23.76
N GLY A 487 9.84 6.03 25.01
CA GLY A 487 9.13 6.53 26.19
C GLY A 487 9.13 8.06 26.24
N ALA A 488 7.94 8.65 26.41
CA ALA A 488 7.76 10.09 26.35
C ALA A 488 7.67 10.70 27.75
N ASN A 489 8.76 11.29 28.20
CA ASN A 489 8.79 12.08 29.42
C ASN A 489 8.56 13.55 29.08
N LEU A 490 7.60 14.19 29.73
CA LEU A 490 7.43 15.64 29.64
C LEU A 490 8.66 16.30 30.26
N THR A 491 9.35 17.12 29.48
CA THR A 491 10.54 17.85 29.90
C THR A 491 10.30 19.36 29.83
N TYR A 492 11.15 20.10 30.52
CA TYR A 492 11.10 21.55 30.58
C TYR A 492 12.43 22.13 30.15
N ASN A 493 12.42 23.35 29.63
CA ASN A 493 13.64 24.13 29.47
C ASN A 493 14.20 24.58 30.83
N TRP A 494 15.44 25.10 30.83
CA TRP A 494 16.20 25.39 32.05
C TRP A 494 15.52 26.40 32.98
N ASP A 495 14.70 27.31 32.44
CA ASP A 495 13.91 28.28 33.18
C ASP A 495 12.43 27.85 33.37
N ARG A 496 12.06 26.69 32.82
CA ARG A 496 10.71 26.10 32.85
C ARG A 496 9.61 27.00 32.29
N THR A 497 9.95 27.93 31.41
CA THR A 497 8.99 28.75 30.66
C THR A 497 8.35 27.98 29.52
N ALA A 498 8.98 26.89 29.06
CA ALA A 498 8.51 26.03 28.00
C ALA A 498 8.60 24.55 28.40
N SER A 499 7.68 23.75 27.86
CA SER A 499 7.62 22.31 28.07
C SER A 499 7.38 21.58 26.75
N GLY A 500 7.79 20.33 26.68
CA GLY A 500 7.62 19.50 25.49
C GLY A 500 8.26 18.14 25.67
N TYR A 501 8.46 17.45 24.56
CA TYR A 501 9.02 16.10 24.53
C TYR A 501 10.24 16.05 23.62
N CYS A 502 11.36 15.59 24.16
CA CYS A 502 12.54 15.30 23.35
C CYS A 502 12.43 13.93 22.69
N ALA A 503 13.26 13.70 21.66
CA ALA A 503 13.27 12.43 20.94
C ALA A 503 13.80 11.27 21.80
N LYS A 504 14.70 11.57 22.76
CA LYS A 504 15.24 10.58 23.70
C LYS A 504 14.99 11.00 25.14
N ALA A 505 14.77 10.00 26.00
CA ALA A 505 14.45 10.21 27.40
C ALA A 505 15.55 10.91 28.22
N ASN A 506 16.81 10.90 27.79
CA ASN A 506 17.93 11.55 28.49
C ASN A 506 18.29 12.95 27.96
N GLN A 507 17.56 13.44 26.95
CA GLN A 507 17.77 14.77 26.39
C GLN A 507 17.09 15.84 27.23
N CYS A 508 17.63 17.06 27.17
CA CYS A 508 17.03 18.23 27.81
C CYS A 508 16.45 19.17 26.77
N LEU A 509 15.24 19.68 27.04
CA LEU A 509 14.51 20.58 26.16
C LEU A 509 15.10 21.98 26.21
N VAL A 510 15.38 22.56 25.04
CA VAL A 510 15.90 23.93 24.87
C VAL A 510 14.77 24.86 24.47
N ASN A 511 14.20 24.63 23.29
CA ASN A 511 13.10 25.43 22.77
C ASN A 511 12.16 24.55 21.91
N PRO A 512 10.96 24.20 22.41
CA PRO A 512 10.05 23.32 21.68
C PRO A 512 9.49 23.94 20.38
N SER A 513 9.59 25.26 20.21
CA SER A 513 9.12 25.99 19.02
C SER A 513 10.20 26.16 17.94
N SER A 514 11.43 25.71 18.21
CA SER A 514 12.53 25.78 17.24
C SER A 514 12.48 24.63 16.22
N THR A 515 13.33 24.63 15.20
CA THR A 515 13.54 23.47 14.32
C THR A 515 14.54 22.48 14.93
N ASN A 516 14.56 21.22 14.47
CA ASN A 516 15.40 20.16 15.04
C ASN A 516 16.79 20.03 14.41
N TYR A 517 17.18 20.92 13.48
CA TYR A 517 18.35 20.76 12.61
C TYR A 517 19.67 20.54 13.37
N ASN A 518 19.84 21.15 14.54
CA ASN A 518 21.06 21.07 15.35
C ASN A 518 20.87 20.24 16.63
N ASN A 519 19.78 19.48 16.75
CA ASN A 519 19.57 18.60 17.91
C ASN A 519 20.75 17.66 18.10
N GLY A 520 21.37 17.71 19.28
CA GLY A 520 22.52 16.87 19.61
C GLY A 520 23.84 17.22 18.88
N ASN A 521 23.86 18.21 17.99
CA ASN A 521 25.04 18.64 17.26
C ASN A 521 25.37 20.11 17.57
N LEU A 522 26.04 20.32 18.70
CA LEU A 522 26.41 21.67 19.17
C LEU A 522 27.74 22.17 18.62
N SER A 523 28.41 21.44 17.73
CA SER A 523 29.77 21.76 17.25
C SER A 523 29.87 23.13 16.58
N SER A 524 28.76 23.70 16.12
CA SER A 524 28.66 25.04 15.50
C SER A 524 28.23 26.16 16.45
N PHE A 525 27.75 25.87 17.67
CA PHE A 525 27.11 26.86 18.56
C PHE A 525 27.88 27.11 19.86
N ILE A 526 29.06 26.50 20.05
CA ILE A 526 29.88 26.69 21.25
C ILE A 526 30.28 28.18 21.44
N HIS A 527 30.22 29.02 20.39
CA HIS A 527 30.81 30.36 20.41
C HIS A 527 29.84 31.54 20.28
N ASP A 528 28.54 31.29 20.09
CA ASP A 528 27.55 32.36 19.94
C ASP A 528 26.48 32.25 21.03
N TYR A 529 26.64 33.09 22.05
CA TYR A 529 25.72 33.24 23.17
C TYR A 529 24.38 33.87 22.75
N ASP A 530 24.20 34.24 21.48
CA ASP A 530 22.90 34.72 20.99
C ASP A 530 21.90 33.55 20.86
N ILE A 531 21.40 33.12 22.01
CA ILE A 531 20.27 32.20 22.18
C ILE A 531 18.96 32.79 21.63
N THR A 532 18.96 34.07 21.23
CA THR A 532 17.73 34.83 20.98
C THR A 532 17.27 34.89 19.53
N TYR A 533 18.06 34.43 18.54
CA TYR A 533 17.65 34.67 17.14
C TYR A 533 17.68 33.55 16.10
N ASN A 534 18.27 32.35 16.30
CA ASN A 534 18.22 31.33 15.23
C ASN A 534 18.61 29.90 15.60
N ASN A 535 18.49 29.54 16.88
CA ASN A 535 19.04 28.26 17.32
C ASN A 535 18.03 27.17 17.04
N ASN A 536 18.15 26.57 15.84
CA ASN A 536 17.50 25.36 15.36
C ASN A 536 17.79 24.12 16.25
N ILE A 537 17.60 24.27 17.56
CA ILE A 537 17.85 23.30 18.62
C ILE A 537 16.58 23.23 19.45
N GLN A 538 15.89 22.10 19.37
CA GLN A 538 14.80 21.76 20.26
C GLN A 538 15.31 21.07 21.51
N CYS A 539 16.29 20.16 21.37
CA CYS A 539 16.80 19.33 22.45
C CYS A 539 18.30 19.08 22.32
N ILE A 540 18.99 18.98 23.45
CA ILE A 540 20.41 18.58 23.52
C ILE A 540 20.59 17.28 24.29
N ASN A 541 21.65 16.55 23.99
CA ASN A 541 21.96 15.28 24.64
C ASN A 541 22.50 15.49 26.06
N SER A 542 22.31 14.50 26.94
CA SER A 542 23.02 14.45 28.22
C SER A 542 24.53 14.59 28.00
N GLY A 543 25.18 15.42 28.80
CA GLY A 543 26.59 15.76 28.67
C GLY A 543 26.88 17.03 27.87
N GLN A 544 25.89 17.56 27.16
CA GLN A 544 25.99 18.79 26.38
C GLN A 544 25.49 20.01 27.19
N TYR A 545 25.81 21.21 26.72
CA TYR A 545 25.41 22.45 27.39
C TYR A 545 25.17 23.61 26.41
N ILE A 546 24.40 24.60 26.85
CA ILE A 546 24.21 25.90 26.18
C ILE A 546 24.42 26.99 27.22
N GLY A 547 25.39 27.89 27.00
CA GLY A 547 25.79 28.84 28.04
C GLY A 547 26.20 28.10 29.31
N ASP A 548 25.72 28.50 30.48
CA ASP A 548 25.98 27.77 31.73
C ASP A 548 25.10 26.51 31.90
N HIS A 549 24.04 26.34 31.11
CA HIS A 549 23.05 25.26 31.28
C HIS A 549 23.57 23.94 30.71
N TYR A 550 23.86 22.99 31.58
CA TYR A 550 24.33 21.64 31.29
C TYR A 550 23.20 20.62 31.43
N CYS A 551 23.08 19.73 30.46
CA CYS A 551 22.12 18.65 30.48
C CYS A 551 22.69 17.41 31.20
N GLU A 552 22.17 17.08 32.37
CA GLU A 552 22.48 15.88 33.14
C GLU A 552 21.27 14.92 33.13
N ASN A 553 21.22 14.03 32.14
CA ASN A 553 20.21 12.98 32.01
C ASN A 553 18.77 13.52 32.18
N ASN A 554 18.30 14.32 31.21
CA ASN A 554 17.01 15.03 31.23
C ASN A 554 16.91 16.20 32.23
N ASN A 555 17.81 16.29 33.22
CA ASN A 555 17.78 17.38 34.18
C ASN A 555 18.74 18.50 33.82
N TRP A 556 18.24 19.73 33.83
CA TRP A 556 19.09 20.92 33.75
C TRP A 556 19.89 21.11 35.04
N THR A 557 21.15 21.48 34.90
CA THR A 557 22.06 21.92 35.97
C THR A 557 23.04 22.93 35.37
N THR A 558 23.93 23.54 36.16
CA THR A 558 24.96 24.45 35.62
C THR A 558 26.34 23.80 35.47
N ARG A 559 27.15 24.30 34.53
CA ARG A 559 28.59 23.97 34.46
C ARG A 559 29.33 24.57 35.65
N THR A 560 28.91 25.73 36.14
CA THR A 560 29.39 26.32 37.40
C THR A 560 29.24 25.35 38.58
N LYS A 561 28.16 24.55 38.66
CA LYS A 561 28.01 23.51 39.70
C LYS A 561 29.10 22.44 39.59
N LEU A 562 29.45 22.01 38.39
CA LEU A 562 30.52 21.02 38.17
C LEU A 562 31.86 21.56 38.67
N VAL A 563 32.14 22.85 38.42
CA VAL A 563 33.32 23.54 38.94
C VAL A 563 33.30 23.60 40.47
N ALA A 564 32.17 23.99 41.07
CA ALA A 564 32.00 24.04 42.52
C ALA A 564 32.24 22.68 43.19
N LEU A 565 31.67 21.60 42.64
CA LEU A 565 31.88 20.23 43.12
C LEU A 565 33.35 19.83 43.09
N GLN A 566 34.04 20.19 42.02
CA GLN A 566 35.43 19.85 41.85
C GLN A 566 36.34 20.65 42.79
N LEU A 567 36.04 21.93 43.06
CA LEU A 567 36.73 22.73 44.08
C LEU A 567 36.52 22.18 45.49
N LEU A 568 35.30 21.74 45.83
CA LEU A 568 35.00 21.14 47.14
C LEU A 568 35.76 19.85 47.43
N GLY A 569 36.36 19.22 46.41
CA GLY A 569 37.25 18.09 46.61
C GLY A 569 38.63 18.45 47.16
N ILE A 570 39.07 19.71 47.04
CA ILE A 570 40.43 20.15 47.40
C ILE A 570 40.68 20.14 48.92
N PRO A 571 39.78 20.67 49.78
CA PRO A 571 40.01 20.70 51.22
C PRO A 571 40.10 19.29 51.81
N ALA A 572 41.17 19.01 52.56
CA ALA A 572 41.32 17.76 53.32
C ALA A 572 40.73 17.86 54.74
N VAL A 573 40.52 19.08 55.24
CA VAL A 573 39.91 19.37 56.55
C VAL A 573 38.71 20.29 56.39
N ASP A 574 37.83 20.26 57.39
CA ASP A 574 36.56 20.99 57.44
C ASP A 574 36.72 22.51 57.71
N ASN A 575 37.72 23.18 57.12
CA ASN A 575 37.93 24.63 57.29
C ASN A 575 38.13 25.32 55.94
N TYR A 576 37.04 25.68 55.28
CA TYR A 576 37.08 26.30 53.96
C TYR A 576 35.88 27.21 53.71
N THR A 577 36.01 28.10 52.73
CA THR A 577 34.89 28.88 52.18
C THR A 577 34.86 28.75 50.67
N LEU A 578 33.73 28.35 50.11
CA LEU A 578 33.45 28.40 48.68
C LEU A 578 32.40 29.49 48.43
N PHE A 579 32.64 30.34 47.44
CA PHE A 579 31.69 31.34 46.98
C PHE A 579 31.63 31.33 45.46
N CYS A 580 30.44 31.14 44.89
CA CYS A 580 30.20 31.23 43.45
C CYS A 580 29.16 32.29 43.13
N ASP A 581 29.49 33.23 42.24
CA ASP A 581 28.62 34.32 41.79
C ASP A 581 29.16 34.91 40.47
N SER A 582 28.60 36.02 40.01
CA SER A 582 29.18 36.85 38.95
C SER A 582 30.62 37.28 39.29
N TYR A 583 31.38 37.61 38.25
CA TYR A 583 32.77 38.07 38.41
C TYR A 583 32.86 39.34 39.26
N SER A 584 31.87 40.25 39.20
CA SER A 584 31.86 41.51 39.94
C SER A 584 31.75 41.32 41.45
N ASN A 585 31.11 40.23 41.87
CA ASN A 585 30.89 39.91 43.29
C ASN A 585 31.96 38.96 43.83
N THR A 586 32.54 38.13 42.96
CA THR A 586 33.48 37.08 43.36
C THR A 586 34.95 37.52 43.29
N LEU A 587 35.32 38.33 42.28
CA LEU A 587 36.71 38.71 42.05
C LEU A 587 37.03 40.04 42.73
N ASN A 588 38.06 40.04 43.59
CA ASN A 588 38.48 41.24 44.31
C ASN A 588 39.03 42.35 43.39
N TYR A 589 39.64 41.98 42.25
CA TYR A 589 40.27 42.91 41.33
C TYR A 589 40.38 42.31 39.92
N TYR A 590 39.82 43.01 38.93
CA TYR A 590 39.83 42.62 37.51
C TYR A 590 40.07 43.82 36.58
N GLY A 591 40.47 44.96 37.14
CA GLY A 591 40.77 46.20 36.39
C GLY A 591 42.23 46.30 35.94
N TYR A 592 43.00 45.22 35.96
CA TYR A 592 44.38 45.20 35.48
C TYR A 592 44.44 44.94 33.98
N THR A 593 45.58 45.28 33.38
CA THR A 593 45.88 45.00 31.97
C THR A 593 46.77 43.76 31.88
N GLU A 594 46.41 42.83 31.00
CA GLU A 594 47.21 41.67 30.62
C GLU A 594 47.40 41.72 29.10
N GLN A 595 48.65 41.66 28.63
CA GLN A 595 48.99 41.80 27.21
C GLN A 595 48.33 42.99 26.48
N GLY A 596 48.21 44.14 27.16
CA GLY A 596 47.60 45.36 26.59
C GLY A 596 46.06 45.40 26.62
N THR A 597 45.41 44.34 27.09
CA THR A 597 43.94 44.20 27.17
C THR A 597 43.49 44.21 28.63
N GLN A 598 42.36 44.85 28.95
CA GLN A 598 41.84 44.80 30.33
C GLN A 598 41.38 43.39 30.66
N ALA A 599 41.74 42.86 31.84
CA ALA A 599 41.35 41.52 32.28
C ALA A 599 39.82 41.31 32.24
N GLN A 600 39.05 42.36 32.53
CA GLN A 600 37.59 42.35 32.37
C GLN A 600 37.14 41.98 30.95
N GLN A 601 37.84 42.40 29.89
CA GLN A 601 37.44 42.09 28.52
C GLN A 601 37.54 40.59 28.21
N TYR A 602 38.53 39.87 28.76
CA TYR A 602 38.58 38.41 28.65
C TYR A 602 37.41 37.70 29.36
N ILE A 603 36.76 38.38 30.29
CA ILE A 603 35.63 37.85 31.07
C ILE A 603 34.29 38.20 30.38
N THR A 604 34.12 39.46 29.98
CA THR A 604 32.83 40.00 29.53
C THR A 604 32.65 40.01 28.01
N TYR A 605 33.71 39.84 27.21
CA TYR A 605 33.58 39.86 25.76
C TYR A 605 32.71 38.70 25.28
N LYS A 606 31.58 39.03 24.64
CA LYS A 606 30.55 38.07 24.19
C LYS A 606 30.11 37.09 25.28
N ASP A 607 30.03 37.56 26.53
CA ASP A 607 29.71 36.73 27.70
C ASP A 607 30.60 35.49 27.78
N GLY A 608 31.90 35.64 27.48
CA GLY A 608 32.85 34.54 27.33
C GLY A 608 33.05 33.68 28.58
N VAL A 609 32.62 34.13 29.75
CA VAL A 609 32.68 33.40 31.01
C VAL A 609 31.35 33.53 31.74
N ASN A 610 30.85 32.42 32.30
CA ASN A 610 29.65 32.43 33.14
C ASN A 610 30.00 32.95 34.55
N LYS A 611 29.74 32.15 35.59
CA LYS A 611 30.03 32.49 36.98
C LYS A 611 31.42 32.03 37.39
N PHE A 612 31.97 32.71 38.40
CA PHE A 612 33.22 32.33 39.05
C PHE A 612 32.91 31.66 40.38
N CYS A 613 33.65 30.61 40.70
CA CYS A 613 33.69 30.01 42.03
C CYS A 613 35.07 30.24 42.64
N VAL A 614 35.15 30.79 43.85
CA VAL A 614 36.39 30.95 44.61
C VAL A 614 36.32 30.13 45.89
N LEU A 615 37.31 29.24 46.05
CA LEU A 615 37.54 28.48 47.26
C LEU A 615 38.73 29.09 48.02
N LYS A 616 38.51 29.47 49.27
CA LYS A 616 39.56 29.80 50.23
C LYS A 616 39.79 28.62 51.18
N TYR A 617 41.03 28.12 51.21
CA TYR A 617 41.45 26.99 52.03
C TYR A 617 42.94 27.11 52.39
N ASN A 618 43.30 26.98 53.68
CA ASN A 618 44.69 27.12 54.17
C ASN A 618 45.42 28.38 53.67
N ASP A 619 44.77 29.54 53.74
CA ASP A 619 45.25 30.84 53.22
C ASP A 619 45.52 30.90 51.72
N LYS A 620 45.21 29.83 50.98
CA LYS A 620 45.27 29.78 49.52
C LYS A 620 43.90 30.09 48.93
N ALA A 621 43.93 30.66 47.73
CA ALA A 621 42.76 30.88 46.90
C ALA A 621 42.86 30.01 45.65
N TYR A 622 41.76 29.32 45.38
CA TYR A 622 41.53 28.60 44.13
C TYR A 622 40.32 29.25 43.49
N PHE A 623 40.36 29.47 42.19
CA PHE A 623 39.15 29.83 41.45
C PHE A 623 38.84 28.80 40.39
N GLY A 624 37.59 28.73 39.98
CA GLY A 624 37.21 28.06 38.76
C GLY A 624 36.06 28.78 38.08
N ALA A 625 35.90 28.52 36.79
CA ALA A 625 34.85 29.08 35.98
C ALA A 625 34.52 28.15 34.80
N SER A 626 33.32 28.28 34.26
CA SER A 626 32.97 27.72 32.96
C SER A 626 33.07 28.80 31.88
N LEU A 627 33.74 28.48 30.78
CA LEU A 627 33.98 29.37 29.66
C LEU A 627 32.99 29.06 28.55
N ASN A 628 32.40 30.09 27.94
CA ASN A 628 31.61 29.99 26.71
C ASN A 628 32.51 29.99 25.46
N ARG A 629 33.82 29.86 25.65
CA ARG A 629 34.83 29.82 24.59
C ARG A 629 35.99 28.91 24.98
N PRO A 630 36.74 28.38 24.00
CA PRO A 630 37.98 27.65 24.23
C PRO A 630 38.94 28.45 25.10
N LEU A 631 39.63 27.76 25.98
CA LEU A 631 40.61 28.37 26.87
C LEU A 631 41.70 29.13 26.10
N ASP A 632 42.02 28.65 24.90
CA ASP A 632 42.99 29.16 23.94
C ASP A 632 42.35 29.88 22.74
N ASP A 633 41.15 30.46 22.91
CA ASP A 633 40.45 31.25 21.87
C ASP A 633 41.39 32.25 21.18
N SER A 634 41.35 32.29 19.85
CA SER A 634 42.32 33.05 19.03
C SER A 634 42.23 34.57 19.19
N TYR A 635 41.13 35.10 19.74
CA TYR A 635 40.93 36.54 19.90
C TYR A 635 41.27 37.01 21.32
N LEU A 636 40.71 36.33 22.33
CA LEU A 636 40.93 36.64 23.75
C LEU A 636 41.14 35.34 24.54
N PRO A 637 42.33 34.73 24.47
CA PRO A 637 42.59 33.47 25.14
C PRO A 637 42.55 33.68 26.65
N PHE A 638 41.58 33.05 27.32
CA PHE A 638 41.45 33.13 28.77
C PHE A 638 42.68 32.56 29.49
N LEU A 639 43.43 31.67 28.83
CA LEU A 639 44.74 31.18 29.26
C LEU A 639 45.70 32.31 29.67
N ASN A 640 45.66 33.47 29.00
CA ASN A 640 46.54 34.60 29.30
C ASN A 640 46.29 35.18 30.70
N LEU A 641 45.10 35.01 31.27
CA LEU A 641 44.81 35.43 32.64
C LEU A 641 45.38 34.47 33.69
N LEU A 642 45.76 33.25 33.30
CA LEU A 642 46.25 32.20 34.20
C LEU A 642 47.77 32.32 34.40
N LYS A 643 48.19 33.24 35.25
CA LYS A 643 49.62 33.52 35.47
C LYS A 643 50.41 32.27 35.86
N GLY A 644 51.50 32.02 35.12
CA GLY A 644 52.38 30.88 35.34
C GLY A 644 51.92 29.58 34.70
N VAL A 645 50.94 29.63 33.81
CA VAL A 645 50.48 28.51 32.97
C VAL A 645 50.84 28.84 31.52
N GLY A 646 51.63 27.98 30.87
CA GLY A 646 52.14 28.21 29.52
C GLY A 646 51.25 27.64 28.42
N SER A 647 50.62 26.49 28.67
CA SER A 647 49.72 25.81 27.74
C SER A 647 48.78 24.89 28.51
N CYS A 648 47.74 24.39 27.84
CA CYS A 648 46.86 23.38 28.42
C CYS A 648 46.74 22.15 27.52
N THR A 649 46.86 20.97 28.11
CA THR A 649 46.63 19.72 27.41
C THR A 649 45.14 19.55 27.11
N ILE A 650 44.80 19.38 25.84
CA ILE A 650 43.42 19.11 25.42
C ILE A 650 43.16 17.61 25.56
N SER A 651 42.22 17.24 26.43
CA SER A 651 41.69 15.88 26.52
C SER A 651 40.27 15.81 25.98
N ASN A 652 39.95 14.75 25.24
CA ASN A 652 38.59 14.49 24.77
C ASN A 652 37.73 13.75 25.81
N THR A 653 38.30 13.43 26.97
CA THR A 653 37.56 12.86 28.10
C THR A 653 36.89 13.97 28.90
N ASN A 654 35.69 13.71 29.43
CA ASN A 654 35.00 14.62 30.35
C ASN A 654 35.65 14.58 31.74
N SER A 655 36.89 15.04 31.83
CA SER A 655 37.69 15.04 33.04
C SER A 655 38.63 16.25 33.06
N PHE A 656 38.91 16.76 34.25
CA PHE A 656 39.95 17.76 34.42
C PHE A 656 41.34 17.13 34.21
N VAL A 657 42.15 17.75 33.36
CA VAL A 657 43.55 17.39 33.13
C VAL A 657 44.42 18.61 33.44
N SER A 658 45.58 18.38 34.05
CA SER A 658 46.53 19.46 34.33
C SER A 658 46.95 20.12 33.02
N CYS A 659 46.97 21.45 33.02
CA CYS A 659 47.30 22.24 31.85
C CYS A 659 48.74 21.98 31.38
N ASP A 660 49.69 22.11 32.31
CA ASP A 660 51.11 21.92 32.08
C ASP A 660 51.81 21.38 33.34
N ALA A 661 53.14 21.26 33.30
CA ALA A 661 53.93 20.75 34.44
C ALA A 661 53.89 21.65 35.70
N SER A 662 53.33 22.86 35.63
CA SER A 662 53.22 23.76 36.79
C SER A 662 52.18 23.27 37.79
N ASN A 663 51.19 22.47 37.33
CA ASN A 663 49.99 22.07 38.07
C ASN A 663 49.31 23.26 38.78
N LYS A 664 49.28 24.41 38.12
CA LYS A 664 48.57 25.62 38.58
C LYS A 664 47.19 25.78 37.95
N ALA A 665 46.92 25.09 36.85
CA ALA A 665 45.62 25.06 36.20
C ALA A 665 45.24 23.65 35.77
N TRP A 666 43.94 23.38 35.80
CA TRP A 666 43.32 22.15 35.34
C TRP A 666 42.16 22.51 34.41
N TRP A 667 42.09 21.84 33.27
CA TRP A 667 41.15 22.12 32.20
C TRP A 667 40.32 20.88 31.85
N ASN A 668 39.01 21.06 31.68
CA ASN A 668 38.13 20.07 31.10
C ASN A 668 37.59 20.62 29.77
N ASN A 669 38.08 20.07 28.67
CA ASN A 669 37.72 20.51 27.32
C ASN A 669 36.28 20.18 26.93
N VAL A 670 35.71 19.08 27.46
CA VAL A 670 34.35 18.67 27.11
C VAL A 670 33.33 19.66 27.68
N THR A 671 33.51 20.08 28.93
CA THR A 671 32.62 21.06 29.58
C THR A 671 33.10 22.51 29.45
N GLN A 672 34.28 22.74 28.87
CA GLN A 672 34.93 24.04 28.79
C GLN A 672 35.03 24.72 30.17
N THR A 673 35.55 23.98 31.16
CA THR A 673 35.67 24.46 32.55
C THR A 673 37.12 24.45 33.00
N VAL A 674 37.50 25.47 33.79
CA VAL A 674 38.86 25.69 34.28
C VAL A 674 38.88 25.81 35.80
N ILE A 675 39.93 25.29 36.43
CA ILE A 675 40.26 25.50 37.84
C ILE A 675 41.72 25.95 37.93
N TYR A 676 41.98 27.02 38.68
CA TYR A 676 43.29 27.64 38.79
C TYR A 676 43.63 28.04 40.23
N SER A 677 44.93 28.01 40.55
CA SER A 677 45.53 28.72 41.67
C SER A 677 46.87 29.32 41.22
N ASN A 678 47.28 30.42 41.84
CA ASN A 678 48.61 30.99 41.60
C ASN A 678 49.74 30.11 42.17
N GLU A 679 49.39 29.14 43.00
CA GLU A 679 50.26 28.11 43.56
C GLU A 679 50.01 26.73 42.94
N THR A 680 51.02 25.88 42.99
CA THR A 680 50.93 24.48 42.55
C THR A 680 49.99 23.70 43.47
N PHE A 681 49.09 22.90 42.88
CA PHE A 681 48.19 22.04 43.62
C PHE A 681 47.81 20.77 42.85
N THR A 682 47.36 19.76 43.58
CA THR A 682 46.78 18.55 43.00
C THR A 682 45.27 18.68 43.01
N LEU A 683 44.64 18.49 41.85
CA LEU A 683 43.20 18.37 41.78
C LEU A 683 42.82 16.91 42.01
N PRO A 684 42.09 16.58 43.08
CA PRO A 684 41.62 15.22 43.29
C PRO A 684 40.60 14.87 42.19
N SER A 685 40.47 13.58 41.87
CA SER A 685 39.30 13.14 41.11
C SER A 685 38.05 13.62 41.84
N ALA A 686 37.05 14.11 41.10
CA ALA A 686 35.77 14.50 41.69
C ALA A 686 35.27 13.33 42.54
N ALA A 687 35.36 13.45 43.87
CA ALA A 687 34.77 12.45 44.74
C ALA A 687 33.25 12.50 44.54
N ASN A 688 32.52 11.49 45.03
CA ASN A 688 31.06 11.44 45.01
C ASN A 688 30.42 12.53 45.92
N TYR A 689 30.79 13.81 45.76
CA TYR A 689 30.19 14.99 46.38
C TYR A 689 28.88 15.39 45.70
N ASN A 690 28.34 14.56 44.80
CA ASN A 690 26.99 14.74 44.26
C ASN A 690 25.95 14.90 45.38
N ASN A 691 26.12 14.19 46.50
CA ASN A 691 25.28 14.32 47.71
C ASN A 691 25.57 15.61 48.53
N LEU A 692 26.61 16.38 48.24
CA LEU A 692 26.90 17.63 48.96
C LEU A 692 26.19 18.84 48.36
N LEU A 693 25.94 18.82 47.03
CA LEU A 693 25.22 19.89 46.31
C LEU A 693 23.86 19.49 45.71
N LYS A 694 23.53 18.20 45.51
CA LYS A 694 22.13 17.79 45.24
C LYS A 694 21.27 17.96 46.49
N THR A 695 21.81 17.59 47.64
CA THR A 695 21.09 17.55 48.92
C THR A 695 20.64 18.93 49.44
N PRO A 696 21.37 20.06 49.33
CA PRO A 696 20.89 21.33 49.86
C PRO A 696 19.71 21.94 49.10
N ALA A 697 19.55 21.68 47.79
CA ALA A 697 18.36 22.13 47.07
C ALA A 697 17.23 21.11 47.23
N ASP A 698 17.45 19.84 46.90
CA ASP A 698 16.39 18.82 46.90
C ASP A 698 15.90 18.45 48.32
N THR A 699 16.81 18.36 49.29
CA THR A 699 16.46 18.03 50.69
C THR A 699 15.88 19.23 51.39
N MET A 700 16.26 20.44 50.99
CA MET A 700 15.66 21.67 51.52
C MET A 700 14.27 21.85 50.94
N ILE A 701 14.08 21.75 49.62
CA ILE A 701 12.75 21.75 48.97
C ILE A 701 11.85 20.68 49.61
N SER A 702 12.34 19.44 49.75
CA SER A 702 11.56 18.34 50.34
C SER A 702 11.27 18.54 51.85
N SER A 703 12.23 19.07 52.62
CA SER A 703 12.05 19.33 54.07
C SER A 703 11.16 20.56 54.32
N ILE A 704 11.21 21.55 53.43
CA ILE A 704 10.37 22.75 53.46
C ILE A 704 8.93 22.35 53.13
N MET A 705 8.71 21.62 52.04
CA MET A 705 7.39 21.11 51.66
C MET A 705 6.79 20.21 52.75
N SER A 706 7.62 19.35 53.36
CA SER A 706 7.26 18.55 54.54
C SER A 706 6.84 19.44 55.73
N SER A 707 7.66 20.43 56.10
CA SER A 707 7.41 21.31 57.25
C SER A 707 6.16 22.19 57.05
N ILE A 708 5.88 22.63 55.82
CA ILE A 708 4.69 23.38 55.43
C ILE A 708 3.42 22.54 55.58
N SER A 709 3.46 21.27 55.14
CA SER A 709 2.31 20.36 55.26
C SER A 709 1.92 20.07 56.71
N THR A 710 2.85 20.18 57.65
CA THR A 710 2.63 19.92 59.08
C THR A 710 2.33 21.16 59.94
N ASN A 711 2.76 22.37 59.58
CA ASN A 711 2.73 23.51 60.51
C ASN A 711 1.79 24.68 60.15
N GLY A 712 1.17 24.76 58.97
CA GLY A 712 0.04 25.67 58.70
C GLY A 712 0.23 27.16 59.05
N GLN A 713 1.47 27.67 59.15
CA GLN A 713 1.74 29.06 59.52
C GLN A 713 1.67 29.95 58.28
N GLY A 714 0.47 30.48 57.99
CA GLY A 714 0.14 31.86 57.59
C GLY A 714 0.86 32.62 56.46
N PHE A 715 1.97 32.14 55.89
CA PHE A 715 2.68 32.86 54.82
C PHE A 715 2.31 32.29 53.46
N ASN A 716 1.62 33.09 52.65
CA ASN A 716 1.23 32.75 51.28
C ASN A 716 2.43 32.97 50.33
N PHE A 717 3.52 32.24 50.54
CA PHE A 717 4.64 32.21 49.61
C PHE A 717 4.22 31.48 48.34
N ASP A 718 4.59 32.02 47.17
CA ASP A 718 4.42 31.30 45.91
C ASP A 718 5.48 30.20 45.82
N TYR A 719 5.24 29.02 46.38
CA TYR A 719 6.25 27.95 46.34
C TYR A 719 6.45 27.32 44.95
N SER A 720 5.69 27.74 43.93
CA SER A 720 5.81 27.20 42.57
C SER A 720 7.19 27.42 41.98
N TYR A 721 7.93 28.45 42.41
CA TYR A 721 9.30 28.70 41.95
C TYR A 721 10.35 27.86 42.69
N VAL A 722 10.09 27.45 43.95
CA VAL A 722 11.04 26.67 44.77
C VAL A 722 11.26 25.29 44.15
N THR A 723 10.19 24.69 43.63
CA THR A 723 10.22 23.44 42.85
C THR A 723 10.82 23.60 41.44
N LYS A 724 11.17 24.83 41.03
CA LYS A 724 11.76 25.16 39.72
C LYS A 724 13.28 25.43 39.79
N ILE A 725 13.88 25.40 40.99
CA ILE A 725 15.32 25.63 41.20
C ILE A 725 16.10 24.40 40.75
N ASN A 726 16.50 24.36 39.48
CA ASN A 726 17.43 23.37 38.94
C ASN A 726 18.87 23.92 38.85
N ASP A 727 19.01 25.25 38.86
CA ASP A 727 20.24 26.04 38.76
C ASP A 727 20.36 27.00 39.95
N PHE A 728 21.57 27.47 40.28
CA PHE A 728 21.79 28.53 41.27
C PHE A 728 22.37 29.81 40.64
N ASP A 729 21.93 30.97 41.11
CA ASP A 729 22.57 32.25 40.76
C ASP A 729 23.78 32.55 41.61
N ARG A 730 23.69 32.26 42.90
CA ARG A 730 24.80 32.36 43.84
C ARG A 730 24.86 31.13 44.71
N LEU A 731 26.07 30.67 45.03
CA LEU A 731 26.33 29.60 45.97
C LEU A 731 27.34 30.09 47.01
N TYR A 732 27.04 29.88 48.28
CA TYR A 732 27.96 30.14 49.38
C TYR A 732 28.04 28.92 50.28
N ILE A 733 29.25 28.52 50.63
CA ILE A 733 29.51 27.47 51.61
C ILE A 733 30.66 27.94 52.49
N ASN A 734 30.47 27.89 53.79
CA ASN A 734 31.53 28.08 54.77
C ASN A 734 31.47 26.92 55.75
N ARG A 735 32.60 26.23 55.90
CA ARG A 735 32.75 25.17 56.88
C ARG A 735 33.87 25.55 57.81
N LEU A 736 33.60 25.45 59.11
CA LEU A 736 34.56 25.69 60.18
C LEU A 736 34.39 24.57 61.22
N TYR A 737 35.18 23.51 61.05
CA TYR A 737 35.11 22.26 61.80
C TYR A 737 33.71 21.65 61.76
N THR A 738 33.01 21.63 62.90
CA THR A 738 31.67 21.07 63.05
C THR A 738 30.56 22.03 62.61
N LYS A 739 30.87 23.32 62.39
CA LYS A 739 29.91 24.32 61.95
C LYS A 739 29.94 24.44 60.43
N THR A 740 28.78 24.44 59.79
CA THR A 740 28.65 24.65 58.34
C THR A 740 27.54 25.63 58.04
N ILE A 741 27.83 26.65 57.24
CA ILE A 741 26.86 27.53 56.60
C ILE A 741 26.86 27.16 55.13
N ARG A 742 25.70 26.88 54.55
CA ARG A 742 25.57 26.74 53.10
C ARG A 742 24.30 27.42 52.62
N GLY A 743 24.35 28.05 51.46
CA GLY A 743 23.21 28.78 50.96
C GLY A 743 23.27 29.03 49.47
N THR A 744 22.09 29.17 48.86
CA THR A 744 21.93 29.52 47.44
C THR A 744 20.99 30.71 47.29
N ILE A 745 21.29 31.59 46.34
CA ILE A 745 20.41 32.68 45.91
C ILE A 745 19.98 32.40 44.47
N ASN A 746 18.69 32.61 44.19
CA ASN A 746 18.09 32.51 42.86
C ASN A 746 17.31 33.78 42.55
N GLU A 747 17.46 34.29 41.34
CA GLU A 747 16.81 35.49 40.83
C GLU A 747 16.06 35.15 39.53
N ARG A 748 14.72 35.18 39.58
CA ARG A 748 13.85 34.93 38.42
C ARG A 748 12.70 35.92 38.43
N GLU A 749 12.42 36.56 37.30
CA GLU A 749 11.25 37.45 37.13
C GLU A 749 11.10 38.53 38.22
N ASN A 750 12.21 39.09 38.71
CA ASN A 750 12.27 40.04 39.84
C ASN A 750 11.86 39.47 41.21
N ILE A 751 11.82 38.14 41.34
CA ILE A 751 11.70 37.41 42.59
C ILE A 751 13.10 36.91 42.97
N TYR A 752 13.51 37.29 44.17
CA TYR A 752 14.74 36.82 44.80
C TYR A 752 14.38 35.76 45.81
N THR A 753 15.04 34.60 45.76
CA THR A 753 14.92 33.61 46.83
C THR A 753 16.27 33.19 47.33
N ILE A 754 16.36 33.11 48.65
CA ILE A 754 17.50 32.56 49.35
C ILE A 754 17.06 31.32 50.12
N THR A 755 17.94 30.35 50.12
CA THR A 755 17.76 29.03 50.72
C THR A 755 19.05 28.70 51.43
N ASN A 756 19.05 28.71 52.76
CA ASN A 756 20.25 28.51 53.58
C ASN A 756 20.08 27.43 54.64
N GLU A 757 21.20 26.80 54.99
CA GLU A 757 21.31 25.88 56.10
C GLU A 757 22.50 26.24 56.97
N TYR A 758 22.25 26.25 58.27
CA TYR A 758 23.22 26.44 59.33
C TYR A 758 23.29 25.15 60.13
N LEU A 759 24.41 24.44 60.10
CA LEU A 759 24.60 23.14 60.73
C LEU A 759 25.59 23.24 61.88
N GLY A 760 25.30 22.60 63.01
CA GLY A 760 26.19 22.55 64.18
C GLY A 760 26.26 23.85 65.01
N PHE A 761 25.25 24.72 64.90
CA PHE A 761 25.17 25.97 65.66
C PHE A 761 24.41 25.75 66.98
N ASN A 762 24.99 26.21 68.09
CA ASN A 762 24.36 26.16 69.41
C ASN A 762 23.43 27.35 69.66
N ASN A 763 23.64 28.46 68.94
CA ASN A 763 22.83 29.67 69.06
C ASN A 763 21.52 29.48 68.29
N ASN A 764 20.43 30.04 68.84
CA ASN A 764 19.11 29.98 68.19
C ASN A 764 19.05 30.97 67.02
N ILE A 765 19.37 30.48 65.82
CA ILE A 765 19.40 31.30 64.60
C ILE A 765 18.01 31.88 64.28
N CYS A 766 16.93 31.15 64.55
CA CYS A 766 15.58 31.67 64.30
C CYS A 766 15.26 32.88 65.19
N SER A 767 15.73 32.91 66.43
CA SER A 767 15.57 34.09 67.29
C SER A 767 16.34 35.32 66.79
N LEU A 768 17.48 35.13 66.14
CA LEU A 768 18.20 36.25 65.48
C LEU A 768 17.40 36.80 64.29
N ILE A 769 16.71 35.93 63.57
CA ILE A 769 15.84 36.30 62.45
C ILE A 769 14.62 37.07 62.96
N ASP A 770 13.99 36.62 64.04
CA ASP A 770 12.88 37.35 64.68
C ASP A 770 13.29 38.79 65.08
N LEU A 771 14.52 38.94 65.60
CA LEU A 771 15.11 40.25 65.92
C LEU A 771 15.37 41.09 64.66
N TYR A 772 15.85 40.48 63.57
CA TYR A 772 16.02 41.14 62.29
C TYR A 772 14.69 41.68 61.74
N ASP A 773 13.65 40.84 61.72
CA ASP A 773 12.32 41.21 61.25
C ASP A 773 11.71 42.33 62.09
N THR A 774 11.93 42.29 63.40
CA THR A 774 11.51 43.35 64.33
C THR A 774 12.24 44.68 64.03
N ARG A 775 13.55 44.64 63.77
CA ARG A 775 14.35 45.84 63.42
C ARG A 775 13.93 46.48 62.09
N LYS A 776 13.41 45.68 61.15
CA LYS A 776 13.01 46.14 59.81
C LYS A 776 11.54 46.53 59.67
N GLY A 777 10.75 46.45 60.74
CA GLY A 777 9.38 47.00 60.80
C GLY A 777 8.24 45.98 60.71
N GLY A 778 8.54 44.67 60.78
CA GLY A 778 7.55 43.61 60.98
C GLY A 778 6.69 43.21 59.77
N SER A 779 6.45 41.90 59.66
CA SER A 779 5.42 41.18 58.88
C SER A 779 5.49 41.09 57.34
N ASN A 780 6.38 41.81 56.64
CA ASN A 780 6.50 41.69 55.16
C ASN A 780 7.83 41.13 54.64
N ALA A 781 8.79 40.83 55.52
CA ALA A 781 9.99 40.11 55.11
C ALA A 781 9.57 38.66 54.89
N GLY A 782 9.59 38.19 53.65
CA GLY A 782 9.21 36.83 53.30
C GLY A 782 10.23 35.81 53.82
N ILE A 783 10.48 35.75 55.13
CA ILE A 783 11.52 34.95 55.74
C ILE A 783 10.88 33.86 56.62
N ALA A 784 11.32 32.62 56.44
CA ALA A 784 10.88 31.47 57.22
C ALA A 784 12.09 30.71 57.76
N CYS A 785 12.12 30.47 59.07
CA CYS A 785 13.18 29.72 59.74
C CYS A 785 12.63 28.43 60.36
N TYR A 786 13.35 27.32 60.13
CA TYR A 786 12.99 25.99 60.58
C TYR A 786 14.12 25.41 61.44
N PRO A 787 13.98 25.41 62.78
CA PRO A 787 14.97 24.87 63.69
C PRO A 787 14.87 23.34 63.81
N SER A 788 16.02 22.68 63.99
CA SER A 788 16.17 21.24 64.20
C SER A 788 17.40 20.97 65.09
N SER A 789 17.23 21.06 66.42
CA SER A 789 18.31 20.95 67.41
C SER A 789 19.43 21.98 67.15
N THR A 790 20.58 21.55 66.63
CA THR A 790 21.74 22.41 66.31
C THR A 790 21.78 22.83 64.84
N ASN A 791 20.74 22.50 64.07
CA ASN A 791 20.66 22.75 62.64
C ASN A 791 19.47 23.66 62.35
N TYR A 792 19.63 24.64 61.47
CA TYR A 792 18.60 25.61 61.13
C TYR A 792 18.52 25.74 59.62
N ARG A 793 17.31 25.77 59.08
CA ARG A 793 17.06 26.03 57.66
C ARG A 793 16.29 27.31 57.48
N LEU A 794 16.65 28.09 56.48
CA LEU A 794 16.14 29.44 56.27
C LEU A 794 15.75 29.63 54.82
N ILE A 795 14.52 30.06 54.58
CA ILE A 795 14.08 30.56 53.28
C ILE A 795 13.84 32.04 53.43
N ALA A 796 14.28 32.83 52.47
CA ALA A 796 13.88 34.23 52.34
C ALA A 796 13.45 34.50 50.90
N GLN A 797 12.23 34.96 50.69
CA GLN A 797 11.71 35.41 49.41
C GLN A 797 11.49 36.92 49.45
N GLY A 798 11.94 37.62 48.41
CA GLY A 798 11.67 39.03 48.20
C GLY A 798 11.34 39.31 46.74
N SER A 799 10.80 40.49 46.49
CA SER A 799 10.53 40.97 45.14
C SER A 799 10.66 42.48 45.06
N SER A 800 10.78 43.00 43.84
CA SER A 800 10.74 44.44 43.57
C SER A 800 9.46 45.11 44.11
N TYR A 801 8.36 44.37 44.26
CA TYR A 801 7.08 44.85 44.79
C TYR A 801 7.06 44.93 46.33
N ILE A 802 7.79 44.05 47.02
CA ILE A 802 7.81 43.96 48.49
C ILE A 802 8.90 44.87 49.09
N GLY A 803 9.84 45.36 48.27
CA GLY A 803 10.95 46.22 48.73
C GLY A 803 11.96 45.50 49.63
N PHE A 804 11.88 44.16 49.69
CA PHE A 804 12.81 43.31 50.40
C PHE A 804 13.76 42.66 49.40
N ASN A 805 15.07 42.93 49.55
CA ASN A 805 16.12 42.22 48.85
C ASN A 805 16.74 41.19 49.80
N PRO A 806 16.46 39.89 49.60
CA PRO A 806 17.03 38.83 50.41
C PRO A 806 18.56 38.87 50.50
N SER A 807 19.26 39.35 49.45
CA SER A 807 20.73 39.40 49.43
C SER A 807 21.30 40.27 50.55
N ASP A 808 20.62 41.37 50.87
CA ASP A 808 21.02 42.29 51.94
C ASP A 808 20.85 41.62 53.30
N PHE A 809 19.73 40.91 53.49
CA PHE A 809 19.47 40.13 54.70
C PHE A 809 20.50 39.02 54.90
N TRP A 810 20.81 38.24 53.86
CA TRP A 810 21.80 37.17 53.96
C TRP A 810 23.17 37.68 54.38
N THR A 811 23.59 38.81 53.78
CA THR A 811 24.88 39.44 54.09
C THR A 811 24.90 39.92 55.55
N ASP A 812 23.84 40.59 56.00
CA ASP A 812 23.71 41.09 57.37
C ASP A 812 23.71 39.94 58.39
N LEU A 813 22.81 38.96 58.24
CA LEU A 813 22.69 37.80 59.13
C LEU A 813 23.99 36.98 59.19
N THR A 814 24.61 36.71 58.04
CA THR A 814 25.87 35.96 57.99
C THR A 814 27.02 36.76 58.62
N SER A 815 27.00 38.09 58.52
CA SER A 815 28.01 38.94 59.15
C SER A 815 27.87 38.99 60.67
N GLU A 816 26.65 39.09 61.21
CA GLU A 816 26.37 39.02 62.65
C GLU A 816 26.85 37.67 63.21
N MET A 817 26.64 36.58 62.48
CA MET A 817 27.09 35.25 62.91
C MET A 817 28.61 35.00 62.77
N ARG A 818 29.35 35.79 61.99
CA ARG A 818 30.82 35.67 61.88
C ARG A 818 31.54 36.34 63.05
N ALA A 819 30.87 37.22 63.78
CA ALA A 819 31.42 37.92 64.94
C ALA A 819 31.34 37.08 66.25
N GLU A 820 30.69 35.93 66.20
CA GLU A 820 30.52 34.94 67.28
C GLU A 820 31.31 33.65 67.01
#